data_AF-A0A4D9D8R0-F1
#
_entry.id   AF-A0A4D9D8R0-F1
#
_cell.length_a   1.000
_cell.length_b   1.000
_cell.length_c   1.000
_cell.angle_alpha   90.00
_cell.angle_beta   90.00
_cell.angle_gamma   90.00
#
_symmetry.space_group_name_H-M   'P 1'
#
loop_
_entity.id
_entity.type
_entity.pdbx_description
1 polymer ?
#
loop_
_entity_poly.entity_id
_entity_poly.type
_entity_poly.pdbx_seq_one_letter_code
_entity_poly.pdbx_strand_id
1 'polypeptide(L)'
;MPSMIGKEEINGGVCAATANALLEWIGSFHSLLSAGDLPTKLEHLTDGVALAEVLHDVAPARFPRNVLSRPVSSASSSSPPTPTTNWALALTNMKKLTRLLEAHYEEDLGLCLRGSEEMERVHAEKSSAGFDGFISYFSTLDLVGIVREKREREIVKIWELAIFAAVRAPTPEKARIYVEKIMALSPGAQAELKDCVERTLSRAGPSSRPSPSSSSSSSPSSLSNAITAGLTTEAHPQEEGGNVCLKEKLQQLQTALALREEEVGRVRASEGEMKDEMEGMKNRWKEAVNRADKLQKACEEWRVRVEEKEEEGEHWRREAGRWEAKVKAERERARKAEEVERKLADEVDVLRERAGTVQDLEGSLEKYKGRLEQMAGLKQLCRDLEERNAAYLDQILQAEEGTKATVSSLKRALEQYKEKVVVLEREKFVATERKEVVEGENDRLEAELEAAREGRRTVTEEYQECKRLLSRLQQQADRPEGGERDGGIRREKDRVAGLFEDAASVQERLQRLERENKQLRKDMGGRNQQPYGEGRSTISLEEDLALLRSEMQDVVRIKGEREKEAIAATKRAADLEAQVLILKGQCEEMEEEVGKAKEEGVLAVAAQESALARVRALVAETQDLEGQIATLKGEKDRLEGYTRKTLQAVQEKYVQTLGSLKRSNAEYKGKCQALEARLQEDRVAQKREEKLLMSAVYGLGMEMLQPEFNRVALAGKIRGSGTESNGPCGAQNELKTMGGNKGGERR
;
A
#
# COMPACT_ATOMS: atom_id res chain seq x y z
N MET A 1 -19.34 -16.45 -62.58
CA MET A 1 -20.71 -15.92 -62.33
C MET A 1 -21.59 -17.10 -61.91
N PRO A 2 -22.46 -16.94 -60.91
CA PRO A 2 -22.14 -17.20 -59.50
C PRO A 2 -23.18 -18.11 -58.82
N SER A 3 -22.86 -18.65 -57.63
CA SER A 3 -23.72 -18.63 -56.43
C SER A 3 -23.14 -19.57 -55.36
N MET A 4 -22.36 -18.98 -54.44
CA MET A 4 -22.13 -19.52 -53.11
C MET A 4 -22.70 -18.48 -52.14
N ILE A 5 -23.85 -18.79 -51.55
CA ILE A 5 -24.34 -18.12 -50.34
C ILE A 5 -24.58 -19.27 -49.36
N GLY A 6 -23.62 -19.45 -48.47
CA GLY A 6 -23.63 -20.46 -47.43
C GLY A 6 -23.70 -19.79 -46.06
N LYS A 7 -24.73 -20.15 -45.30
CA LYS A 7 -24.74 -20.38 -43.85
C LYS A 7 -23.98 -19.36 -42.99
N GLU A 8 -24.70 -18.34 -42.50
CA GLU A 8 -24.39 -17.66 -41.24
C GLU A 8 -25.68 -17.45 -40.45
N GLU A 9 -26.13 -18.50 -39.77
CA GLU A 9 -26.90 -18.38 -38.54
C GLU A 9 -26.10 -19.15 -37.48
N ILE A 10 -26.20 -18.72 -36.22
CA ILE A 10 -25.43 -19.16 -35.03
C ILE A 10 -24.16 -18.31 -34.77
N ASN A 11 -24.38 -17.02 -34.54
CA ASN A 11 -23.85 -16.26 -33.39
C ASN A 11 -24.49 -14.88 -33.44
N GLY A 12 -25.14 -14.45 -32.36
CA GLY A 12 -25.89 -13.19 -32.32
C GLY A 12 -25.01 -11.93 -32.39
N GLY A 13 -24.19 -11.74 -33.41
CA GLY A 13 -23.76 -10.40 -33.82
C GLY A 13 -24.92 -9.70 -34.54
N VAL A 14 -24.99 -8.37 -34.48
CA VAL A 14 -25.74 -7.64 -35.52
C VAL A 14 -25.07 -8.00 -36.85
N CYS A 15 -25.84 -8.35 -37.88
CA CYS A 15 -25.26 -8.48 -39.21
C CYS A 15 -24.61 -7.12 -39.58
N ALA A 16 -23.33 -7.10 -39.93
CA ALA A 16 -22.64 -5.86 -40.32
C ALA A 16 -23.38 -5.13 -41.46
N ALA A 17 -24.16 -5.87 -42.26
CA ALA A 17 -25.07 -5.34 -43.26
C ALA A 17 -26.14 -4.42 -42.66
N THR A 18 -26.82 -4.84 -41.59
CA THR A 18 -27.84 -4.03 -40.90
C THR A 18 -27.26 -2.75 -40.32
N ALA A 19 -26.08 -2.83 -39.67
CA ALA A 19 -25.41 -1.64 -39.12
C ALA A 19 -25.02 -0.62 -40.22
N ASN A 20 -24.49 -1.10 -41.35
CA ASN A 20 -24.16 -0.24 -42.49
C ASN A 20 -25.41 0.37 -43.15
N ALA A 21 -26.50 -0.40 -43.26
CA ALA A 21 -27.77 0.08 -43.78
C ALA A 21 -28.37 1.22 -42.93
N LEU A 22 -28.25 1.13 -41.60
CA LEU A 22 -28.66 2.19 -40.68
C LEU A 22 -27.83 3.46 -40.87
N LEU A 23 -26.50 3.34 -40.99
CA LEU A 23 -25.62 4.50 -41.22
C LEU A 23 -25.92 5.18 -42.56
N GLU A 24 -26.21 4.40 -43.61
CA GLU A 24 -26.63 4.91 -44.92
C GLU A 24 -27.96 5.70 -44.81
N TRP A 25 -28.94 5.15 -44.07
CA TRP A 25 -30.21 5.81 -43.84
C TRP A 25 -30.08 7.09 -43.01
N ILE A 26 -29.29 7.08 -41.94
CA ILE A 26 -29.01 8.27 -41.12
C ILE A 26 -28.31 9.35 -41.95
N GLY A 27 -27.42 8.94 -42.86
CA GLY A 27 -26.75 9.84 -43.82
C GLY A 27 -27.69 10.56 -44.78
N SER A 28 -28.94 10.09 -44.96
CA SER A 28 -29.95 10.75 -45.81
C SER A 28 -30.60 11.99 -45.18
N PHE A 29 -30.37 12.25 -43.89
CA PHE A 29 -30.95 13.38 -43.16
C PHE A 29 -30.11 14.65 -43.32
N HIS A 30 -30.72 15.68 -43.92
CA HIS A 30 -30.08 16.97 -44.18
C HIS A 30 -29.77 17.76 -42.90
N SER A 31 -30.50 17.49 -41.81
CA SER A 31 -30.25 18.07 -40.48
C SER A 31 -28.90 17.63 -39.91
N LEU A 32 -28.44 16.42 -40.21
CA LEU A 32 -27.16 15.88 -39.77
C LEU A 32 -26.00 16.29 -40.71
N LEU A 33 -26.29 16.47 -42.00
CA LEU A 33 -25.33 16.99 -42.99
C LEU A 33 -24.88 18.43 -42.69
N SER A 34 -25.76 19.25 -42.13
CA SER A 34 -25.46 20.65 -41.75
C SER A 34 -24.60 20.77 -40.48
N ALA A 35 -24.54 19.72 -39.65
CA ALA A 35 -23.81 19.70 -38.39
C ALA A 35 -22.32 19.31 -38.51
N GLY A 36 -21.84 18.99 -39.72
CA GLY A 36 -20.41 18.89 -40.06
C GLY A 36 -19.79 17.49 -40.01
N ASP A 37 -20.40 16.50 -39.37
CA ASP A 37 -19.83 15.14 -39.26
C ASP A 37 -20.89 14.06 -39.55
N LEU A 38 -20.76 13.39 -40.70
CA LEU A 38 -21.57 12.21 -41.00
C LEU A 38 -21.09 11.04 -40.12
N PRO A 39 -21.98 10.36 -39.38
CA PRO A 39 -21.57 9.23 -38.55
C PRO A 39 -21.03 8.11 -39.44
N THR A 40 -19.74 7.82 -39.33
CA THR A 40 -19.06 6.74 -40.09
C THR A 40 -19.09 5.39 -39.38
N LYS A 41 -19.46 5.39 -38.09
CA LYS A 41 -19.56 4.20 -37.24
C LYS A 41 -20.72 4.35 -36.25
N LEU A 42 -21.30 3.20 -35.87
CA LEU A 42 -22.41 3.10 -34.94
C LEU A 42 -22.08 3.68 -33.54
N GLU A 43 -20.81 3.66 -33.16
CA GLU A 43 -20.32 4.23 -31.89
C GLU A 43 -20.46 5.75 -31.78
N HIS A 44 -20.67 6.47 -32.88
CA HIS A 44 -20.94 7.91 -32.87
C HIS A 44 -22.41 8.25 -32.56
N LEU A 45 -23.28 7.25 -32.48
CA LEU A 45 -24.72 7.42 -32.28
C LEU A 45 -25.17 7.18 -30.82
N THR A 46 -24.23 7.08 -29.88
CA THR A 46 -24.49 6.68 -28.49
C THR A 46 -24.83 7.84 -27.56
N ASP A 47 -24.65 9.10 -27.99
CA ASP A 47 -24.90 10.29 -27.17
C ASP A 47 -26.38 10.78 -27.21
N GLY A 48 -27.17 10.19 -28.11
CA GLY A 48 -28.58 10.52 -28.33
C GLY A 48 -28.82 11.78 -29.15
N VAL A 49 -27.80 12.56 -29.51
CA VAL A 49 -27.97 13.85 -30.21
C VAL A 49 -28.47 13.63 -31.64
N ALA A 50 -27.82 12.73 -32.38
CA ALA A 50 -28.26 12.37 -33.73
C ALA A 50 -29.68 11.78 -33.75
N LEU A 51 -30.01 10.94 -32.76
CA LEU A 51 -31.34 10.36 -32.60
C LEU A 51 -32.40 11.44 -32.35
N ALA A 52 -32.10 12.44 -31.52
CA ALA A 52 -33.01 13.55 -31.26
C ALA A 52 -33.27 14.42 -32.50
N GLU A 53 -32.24 14.71 -33.30
CA GLU A 53 -32.39 15.51 -34.54
C GLU A 53 -33.21 14.75 -35.60
N VAL A 54 -33.02 13.43 -35.72
CA VAL A 54 -33.82 12.58 -36.60
C VAL A 54 -35.27 12.51 -36.12
N LEU A 55 -35.50 12.27 -34.83
CA LEU A 55 -36.85 12.24 -34.26
C LEU A 55 -37.56 13.60 -34.33
N HIS A 56 -36.82 14.70 -34.28
CA HIS A 56 -37.35 16.05 -34.52
C HIS A 56 -37.84 16.23 -35.96
N ASP A 57 -37.12 15.69 -36.96
CA ASP A 57 -37.56 15.71 -38.36
C ASP A 57 -38.85 14.87 -38.54
N VAL A 58 -38.92 13.73 -37.86
CA VAL A 58 -40.08 12.81 -37.91
C VAL A 58 -41.33 13.43 -37.28
N ALA A 59 -41.24 13.82 -36.00
CA ALA A 59 -42.36 14.33 -35.22
C ALA A 59 -41.95 15.56 -34.40
N PRO A 60 -41.88 16.76 -35.03
CA PRO A 60 -41.38 17.97 -34.37
C PRO A 60 -42.25 18.43 -33.18
N ALA A 61 -43.54 18.05 -33.16
CA ALA A 61 -44.46 18.35 -32.07
C ALA A 61 -44.11 17.59 -30.78
N ARG A 62 -43.64 16.33 -30.90
CA ARG A 62 -43.26 15.48 -29.75
C ARG A 62 -41.79 15.63 -29.38
N PHE A 63 -40.93 15.93 -30.37
CA PHE A 63 -39.50 16.08 -30.19
C PHE A 63 -39.05 17.50 -30.58
N PRO A 64 -39.15 18.52 -29.71
CA PRO A 64 -38.60 19.85 -30.00
C PRO A 64 -37.05 19.85 -30.07
N ARG A 65 -36.44 20.81 -30.79
CA ARG A 65 -34.96 20.89 -30.95
C ARG A 65 -34.17 21.01 -29.64
N ASN A 66 -34.82 21.42 -28.55
CA ASN A 66 -34.23 21.58 -27.21
C ASN A 66 -34.55 20.41 -26.27
N VAL A 67 -34.94 19.24 -26.79
CA VAL A 67 -35.27 18.06 -25.96
C VAL A 67 -34.10 17.60 -25.10
N LEU A 68 -32.86 17.77 -25.56
CA LEU A 68 -31.67 17.30 -24.87
C LEU A 68 -30.92 18.41 -24.14
N SER A 69 -30.32 18.05 -23.01
CA SER A 69 -29.28 18.85 -22.35
C SER A 69 -28.00 18.76 -23.17
N ARG A 70 -27.65 19.84 -23.88
CA ARG A 70 -26.37 19.94 -24.62
C ARG A 70 -25.21 20.10 -23.62
N PRO A 71 -24.04 19.50 -23.88
CA PRO A 71 -22.85 19.79 -23.09
C PRO A 71 -22.51 21.27 -23.19
N VAL A 72 -22.13 21.89 -22.08
CA VAL A 72 -21.48 23.20 -22.09
C VAL A 72 -20.12 23.04 -22.77
N SER A 73 -20.07 23.18 -24.09
CA SER A 73 -18.83 23.39 -24.81
C SER A 73 -18.55 24.89 -24.75
N SER A 74 -17.50 25.26 -24.03
CA SER A 74 -17.01 26.63 -23.93
C SER A 74 -16.90 27.25 -25.33
N ALA A 75 -17.59 28.36 -25.52
CA ALA A 75 -17.42 29.26 -26.64
C ALA A 75 -15.98 29.81 -26.64
N SER A 76 -15.05 29.13 -27.29
CA SER A 76 -13.77 29.62 -27.84
C SER A 76 -12.81 28.46 -28.09
N SER A 77 -13.04 27.70 -29.16
CA SER A 77 -11.95 27.14 -29.96
C SER A 77 -12.54 26.57 -31.24
N SER A 78 -11.87 26.86 -32.35
CA SER A 78 -12.19 26.41 -33.70
C SER A 78 -11.88 24.93 -33.92
N SER A 79 -12.27 24.08 -32.97
CA SER A 79 -12.05 22.63 -33.02
C SER A 79 -13.40 21.90 -33.01
N PRO A 80 -13.54 20.79 -33.77
CA PRO A 80 -14.82 20.13 -34.01
C PRO A 80 -15.42 19.55 -32.71
N PRO A 81 -16.76 19.50 -32.59
CA PRO A 81 -17.43 18.99 -31.40
C PRO A 81 -17.20 17.48 -31.26
N THR A 82 -16.30 17.08 -30.36
CA THR A 82 -16.06 15.68 -30.05
C THR A 82 -17.27 15.05 -29.36
N PRO A 83 -17.58 13.76 -29.62
CA PRO A 83 -18.67 13.04 -28.98
C PRO A 83 -18.58 13.17 -27.46
N THR A 84 -19.72 13.43 -26.83
CA THR A 84 -19.77 13.80 -25.41
C THR A 84 -19.12 12.71 -24.55
N THR A 85 -17.94 12.99 -23.97
CA THR A 85 -17.20 12.01 -23.15
C THR A 85 -17.92 11.68 -21.84
N ASN A 86 -18.96 12.46 -21.50
CA ASN A 86 -19.77 12.28 -20.31
C ASN A 86 -20.89 11.25 -20.56
N TRP A 87 -20.57 9.97 -20.35
CA TRP A 87 -21.52 8.85 -20.49
C TRP A 87 -22.77 9.01 -19.58
N ALA A 88 -22.68 9.70 -18.44
CA ALA A 88 -23.84 9.93 -17.57
C ALA A 88 -24.84 10.92 -18.19
N LEU A 89 -24.34 11.95 -18.89
CA LEU A 89 -25.18 12.87 -19.66
C LEU A 89 -25.82 12.16 -20.86
N ALA A 90 -25.04 11.39 -21.61
CA ALA A 90 -25.54 10.57 -22.72
C ALA A 90 -26.61 9.57 -22.27
N LEU A 91 -26.43 8.89 -21.13
CA LEU A 91 -27.43 7.99 -20.55
C LEU A 91 -28.71 8.72 -20.14
N THR A 92 -28.60 9.93 -19.62
CA THR A 92 -29.75 10.76 -19.25
C THR A 92 -30.51 11.20 -20.50
N ASN A 93 -29.80 11.61 -21.55
CA ASN A 93 -30.37 11.96 -22.85
C ASN A 93 -31.09 10.76 -23.48
N MET A 94 -30.45 9.59 -23.51
CA MET A 94 -31.03 8.35 -24.04
C MET A 94 -32.28 7.92 -23.26
N LYS A 95 -32.25 7.93 -21.92
CA LYS A 95 -33.45 7.64 -21.09
C LYS A 95 -34.61 8.58 -21.41
N LYS A 96 -34.33 9.87 -21.63
CA LYS A 96 -35.35 10.87 -21.97
C LYS A 96 -35.94 10.59 -23.36
N LEU A 97 -35.10 10.30 -24.35
CA LEU A 97 -35.55 9.97 -25.72
C LEU A 97 -36.36 8.68 -25.76
N THR A 98 -35.92 7.62 -25.07
CA THR A 98 -36.65 6.35 -25.02
C THR A 98 -38.05 6.52 -24.43
N ARG A 99 -38.21 7.30 -23.35
CA ARG A 99 -39.53 7.61 -22.76
C ARG A 99 -40.41 8.44 -23.69
N LEU A 100 -39.83 9.43 -24.37
CA LEU A 100 -40.57 10.24 -25.34
C LEU A 100 -41.00 9.43 -26.56
N LEU A 101 -40.15 8.49 -27.00
CA LEU A 101 -40.44 7.57 -28.08
C LEU A 101 -41.52 6.56 -27.68
N GLU A 102 -41.43 5.97 -26.49
CA GLU A 102 -42.48 5.09 -25.94
C GLU A 102 -43.84 5.80 -25.93
N ALA A 103 -43.89 7.03 -25.42
CA ALA A 103 -45.12 7.80 -25.40
C ALA A 103 -45.60 8.22 -26.80
N HIS A 104 -44.70 8.45 -27.77
CA HIS A 104 -45.08 8.68 -29.17
C HIS A 104 -45.75 7.44 -29.79
N TYR A 105 -45.24 6.24 -29.49
CA TYR A 105 -45.82 4.99 -29.96
C TYR A 105 -47.21 4.73 -29.36
N GLU A 106 -47.38 4.99 -28.06
CA GLU A 106 -48.65 4.78 -27.38
C GLU A 106 -49.70 5.84 -27.72
N GLU A 107 -49.33 7.12 -27.68
CA GLU A 107 -50.29 8.24 -27.81
C GLU A 107 -50.53 8.65 -29.27
N ASP A 108 -49.48 8.72 -30.10
CA ASP A 108 -49.60 9.26 -31.47
C ASP A 108 -49.78 8.14 -32.51
N LEU A 109 -49.15 6.97 -32.31
CA LEU A 109 -49.26 5.82 -33.23
C LEU A 109 -50.31 4.79 -32.78
N GLY A 110 -50.76 4.81 -31.52
CA GLY A 110 -51.72 3.87 -30.98
C GLY A 110 -51.22 2.41 -30.92
N LEU A 111 -49.90 2.22 -30.88
CA LEU A 111 -49.24 0.91 -30.93
C LEU A 111 -48.53 0.63 -29.60
N CYS A 112 -48.75 -0.57 -29.05
CA CYS A 112 -47.93 -1.10 -27.97
C CYS A 112 -46.98 -2.15 -28.52
N LEU A 113 -45.68 -1.91 -28.39
CA LEU A 113 -44.65 -2.86 -28.82
C LEU A 113 -44.45 -3.93 -27.75
N ARG A 114 -44.65 -5.20 -28.13
CA ARG A 114 -44.54 -6.32 -27.22
C ARG A 114 -43.11 -6.80 -27.00
N GLY A 115 -42.71 -7.02 -25.73
CA GLY A 115 -41.48 -7.74 -25.38
C GLY A 115 -41.50 -9.19 -25.87
N SER A 116 -40.34 -9.87 -25.94
CA SER A 116 -40.31 -11.29 -26.35
C SER A 116 -40.86 -12.21 -25.26
N GLU A 117 -41.52 -13.30 -25.66
CA GLU A 117 -42.18 -14.28 -24.77
C GLU A 117 -41.21 -14.92 -23.75
N GLU A 118 -39.92 -15.04 -24.07
CA GLU A 118 -38.88 -15.53 -23.15
C GLU A 118 -38.61 -14.57 -21.99
N MET A 119 -38.68 -13.26 -22.21
CA MET A 119 -38.40 -12.27 -21.18
C MET A 119 -39.61 -12.03 -20.26
N GLU A 120 -40.83 -12.22 -20.77
CA GLU A 120 -42.05 -12.27 -19.94
C GLU A 120 -41.98 -13.39 -18.91
N ARG A 121 -41.43 -14.56 -19.27
CA ARG A 121 -41.21 -15.68 -18.33
C ARG A 121 -40.17 -15.34 -17.25
N VAL A 122 -39.02 -14.76 -17.63
CA VAL A 122 -37.93 -14.44 -16.68
C VAL A 122 -38.32 -13.31 -15.71
N HIS A 123 -39.14 -12.35 -16.14
CA HIS A 123 -39.65 -11.29 -15.26
C HIS A 123 -40.81 -11.76 -14.38
N ALA A 124 -41.68 -12.65 -14.88
CA ALA A 124 -42.72 -13.29 -14.06
C ALA A 124 -42.13 -14.10 -12.89
N GLU A 125 -40.96 -14.72 -13.09
CA GLU A 125 -40.24 -15.44 -12.03
C GLU A 125 -39.54 -14.52 -11.01
N LYS A 126 -39.16 -13.29 -11.41
CA LYS A 126 -38.41 -12.35 -10.54
C LYS A 126 -39.28 -11.33 -9.82
N SER A 127 -40.50 -11.07 -10.29
CA SER A 127 -41.42 -10.13 -9.64
C SER A 127 -42.27 -10.83 -8.58
N SER A 128 -41.88 -10.70 -7.30
CA SER A 128 -42.67 -11.18 -6.15
C SER A 128 -43.92 -10.34 -5.87
N ALA A 129 -44.25 -9.39 -6.73
CA ALA A 129 -45.44 -8.56 -6.65
C ALA A 129 -46.29 -8.84 -7.89
N GLY A 130 -47.55 -9.24 -7.68
CA GLY A 130 -48.53 -9.55 -8.71
C GLY A 130 -48.77 -8.37 -9.67
N PHE A 131 -47.90 -8.24 -10.65
CA PHE A 131 -47.99 -7.26 -11.73
C PHE A 131 -48.61 -7.96 -12.93
N ASP A 132 -49.92 -7.82 -13.07
CA ASP A 132 -50.70 -8.28 -14.23
C ASP A 132 -50.56 -7.27 -15.39
N GLY A 133 -49.31 -6.92 -15.72
CA GLY A 133 -48.97 -5.86 -16.65
C GLY A 133 -48.03 -6.34 -17.74
N PHE A 134 -48.41 -6.04 -18.97
CA PHE A 134 -47.65 -6.30 -20.19
C PHE A 134 -46.25 -5.63 -20.15
N ILE A 135 -45.18 -6.33 -20.52
CA ILE A 135 -43.82 -5.74 -20.56
C ILE A 135 -43.59 -5.03 -21.89
N SER A 136 -43.55 -3.70 -21.85
CA SER A 136 -43.21 -2.85 -23.00
C SER A 136 -41.83 -3.20 -23.57
N TYR A 137 -41.72 -3.32 -24.90
CA TYR A 137 -40.46 -3.57 -25.61
C TYR A 137 -39.39 -2.51 -25.26
N PHE A 138 -39.80 -1.28 -24.95
CA PHE A 138 -38.90 -0.21 -24.53
C PHE A 138 -38.16 -0.53 -23.22
N SER A 139 -38.78 -1.32 -22.33
CA SER A 139 -38.15 -1.77 -21.08
C SER A 139 -37.07 -2.85 -21.29
N THR A 140 -37.01 -3.46 -22.48
CA THR A 140 -35.99 -4.47 -22.83
C THR A 140 -34.69 -3.87 -23.39
N LEU A 141 -34.66 -2.56 -23.63
CA LEU A 141 -33.48 -1.86 -24.17
C LEU A 141 -32.43 -1.65 -23.08
N ASP A 142 -31.22 -2.17 -23.28
CA ASP A 142 -30.10 -1.90 -22.37
C ASP A 142 -29.42 -0.57 -22.71
N LEU A 143 -29.98 0.52 -22.18
CA LEU A 143 -29.45 1.87 -22.36
C LEU A 143 -28.03 2.05 -21.79
N VAL A 144 -27.64 1.26 -20.78
CA VAL A 144 -26.27 1.30 -20.24
C VAL A 144 -25.31 0.60 -21.20
N GLY A 145 -25.72 -0.52 -21.79
CA GLY A 145 -25.01 -1.21 -22.86
C GLY A 145 -24.80 -0.36 -24.11
N ILE A 146 -25.76 0.52 -24.45
CA ILE A 146 -25.63 1.49 -25.54
C ILE A 146 -24.55 2.54 -25.24
N VAL A 147 -24.64 3.18 -24.07
CA VAL A 147 -23.84 4.39 -23.80
C VAL A 147 -22.45 4.07 -23.28
N ARG A 148 -22.30 3.05 -22.42
CA ARG A 148 -21.03 2.72 -21.77
C ARG A 148 -20.24 1.67 -22.54
N GLU A 149 -20.92 0.67 -23.05
CA GLU A 149 -20.30 -0.49 -23.70
C GLU A 149 -20.36 -0.44 -25.22
N LYS A 150 -21.07 0.56 -25.79
CA LYS A 150 -21.22 0.79 -27.23
C LYS A 150 -21.67 -0.49 -27.97
N ARG A 151 -22.54 -1.29 -27.35
CA ARG A 151 -22.99 -2.56 -27.94
C ARG A 151 -23.82 -2.31 -29.19
N GLU A 152 -23.31 -2.73 -30.33
CA GLU A 152 -23.93 -2.51 -31.64
C GLU A 152 -25.37 -3.02 -31.71
N ARG A 153 -25.67 -4.17 -31.08
CA ARG A 153 -27.04 -4.73 -31.01
C ARG A 153 -28.04 -3.79 -30.37
N GLU A 154 -27.69 -3.18 -29.25
CA GLU A 154 -28.60 -2.31 -28.52
C GLU A 154 -28.77 -0.97 -29.23
N ILE A 155 -27.72 -0.50 -29.92
CA ILE A 155 -27.80 0.70 -30.76
C ILE A 155 -28.73 0.44 -31.95
N VAL A 156 -28.60 -0.69 -32.65
CA VAL A 156 -29.50 -1.07 -33.73
C VAL A 156 -30.95 -1.12 -33.26
N LYS A 157 -31.24 -1.78 -32.13
CA LYS A 157 -32.63 -1.87 -31.60
C LYS A 157 -33.30 -0.51 -31.41
N ILE A 158 -32.61 0.48 -30.85
CA ILE A 158 -33.22 1.81 -30.63
C ILE A 158 -33.39 2.59 -31.94
N TRP A 159 -32.51 2.39 -32.91
CA TRP A 159 -32.62 3.02 -34.23
C TRP A 159 -33.67 2.34 -35.12
N GLU A 160 -33.91 1.04 -34.96
CA GLU A 160 -35.04 0.33 -35.58
C GLU A 160 -36.38 0.93 -35.16
N LEU A 161 -36.51 1.31 -33.88
CA LEU A 161 -37.69 2.04 -33.39
C LEU A 161 -37.80 3.44 -34.02
N ALA A 162 -36.68 4.14 -34.19
CA ALA A 162 -36.71 5.45 -34.86
C ALA A 162 -37.14 5.35 -36.34
N ILE A 163 -36.67 4.33 -37.05
CA ILE A 163 -37.04 4.07 -38.46
C ILE A 163 -38.51 3.71 -38.57
N PHE A 164 -39.00 2.82 -37.71
CA PHE A 164 -40.40 2.46 -37.71
C PHE A 164 -41.30 3.66 -37.40
N ALA A 165 -40.92 4.52 -36.45
CA ALA A 165 -41.62 5.78 -36.19
C ALA A 165 -41.60 6.72 -37.41
N ALA A 166 -40.49 6.77 -38.18
CA ALA A 166 -40.39 7.56 -39.40
C ALA A 166 -41.30 7.04 -40.52
N VAL A 167 -41.36 5.73 -40.73
CA VAL A 167 -42.22 5.08 -41.73
C VAL A 167 -43.71 5.16 -41.36
N ARG A 168 -44.01 5.19 -40.05
CA ARG A 168 -45.35 5.38 -39.49
C ARG A 168 -45.65 6.82 -39.09
N ALA A 169 -44.93 7.79 -39.63
CA ALA A 169 -45.09 9.19 -39.23
C ALA A 169 -46.57 9.65 -39.26
N PRO A 170 -47.00 10.55 -38.35
CA PRO A 170 -48.42 10.88 -38.16
C PRO A 170 -49.14 11.46 -39.39
N THR A 171 -48.40 11.96 -40.39
CA THR A 171 -48.95 12.49 -41.64
C THR A 171 -48.54 11.60 -42.80
N PRO A 172 -49.48 11.17 -43.66
CA PRO A 172 -49.19 10.25 -44.75
C PRO A 172 -48.19 10.84 -45.76
N GLU A 173 -48.13 12.17 -45.90
CA GLU A 173 -47.16 12.87 -46.73
C GLU A 173 -45.73 12.71 -46.19
N LYS A 174 -45.52 12.83 -44.87
CA LYS A 174 -44.21 12.63 -44.25
C LYS A 174 -43.77 11.17 -44.28
N ALA A 175 -44.70 10.24 -44.03
CA ALA A 175 -44.43 8.81 -44.14
C ALA A 175 -43.95 8.45 -45.55
N ARG A 176 -44.58 9.00 -46.60
CA ARG A 176 -44.14 8.83 -48.00
C ARG A 176 -42.73 9.35 -48.24
N ILE A 177 -42.38 10.53 -47.72
CA ILE A 177 -41.03 11.11 -47.86
C ILE A 177 -39.96 10.18 -47.24
N TYR A 178 -40.22 9.59 -46.07
CA TYR A 178 -39.26 8.67 -45.44
C TYR A 178 -39.16 7.34 -46.17
N VAL A 179 -40.27 6.83 -46.72
CA VAL A 179 -40.24 5.64 -47.58
C VAL A 179 -39.47 5.92 -48.88
N GLU A 180 -39.68 7.08 -49.51
CA GLU A 180 -38.90 7.51 -50.69
C GLU A 180 -37.41 7.65 -50.38
N LYS A 181 -37.05 8.18 -49.21
CA LYS A 181 -35.65 8.21 -48.73
C LYS A 181 -35.07 6.80 -48.60
N ILE A 182 -35.82 5.82 -48.06
CA ILE A 182 -35.38 4.43 -47.98
C ILE A 182 -35.20 3.83 -49.39
N MET A 183 -36.12 4.12 -50.31
CA MET A 183 -36.06 3.64 -51.70
C MET A 183 -34.93 4.27 -52.54
N ALA A 184 -34.34 5.38 -52.08
CA ALA A 184 -33.19 6.01 -52.71
C ALA A 184 -31.83 5.41 -52.25
N LEU A 185 -31.83 4.57 -51.21
CA LEU A 185 -30.62 3.90 -50.69
C LEU A 185 -30.21 2.70 -51.54
N SER A 186 -29.04 2.12 -51.25
CA SER A 186 -28.55 0.90 -51.90
C SER A 186 -29.54 -0.28 -51.78
N PRO A 187 -29.65 -1.17 -52.79
CA PRO A 187 -30.58 -2.32 -52.73
C PRO A 187 -30.33 -3.26 -51.54
N GLY A 188 -29.08 -3.35 -51.08
CA GLY A 188 -28.73 -4.10 -49.87
C GLY A 188 -29.26 -3.43 -48.60
N ALA A 189 -29.10 -2.11 -48.47
CA ALA A 189 -29.66 -1.35 -47.36
C ALA A 189 -31.20 -1.38 -47.34
N GLN A 190 -31.84 -1.35 -48.51
CA GLN A 190 -33.30 -1.47 -48.62
C GLN A 190 -33.82 -2.80 -48.04
N ALA A 191 -33.18 -3.92 -48.36
CA ALA A 191 -33.58 -5.23 -47.84
C ALA A 191 -33.43 -5.30 -46.31
N GLU A 192 -32.29 -4.86 -45.78
CA GLU A 192 -32.01 -4.84 -44.34
C GLU A 192 -32.97 -3.92 -43.56
N LEU A 193 -33.26 -2.72 -44.08
CA LEU A 193 -34.19 -1.77 -43.46
C LEU A 193 -35.64 -2.26 -43.54
N LYS A 194 -36.03 -2.93 -44.63
CA LYS A 194 -37.33 -3.59 -44.76
C LYS A 194 -37.51 -4.65 -43.67
N ASP A 195 -36.49 -5.48 -43.45
CA ASP A 195 -36.53 -6.51 -42.42
C ASP A 195 -36.56 -5.89 -41.01
N CYS A 196 -35.88 -4.76 -40.77
CA CYS A 196 -36.00 -3.98 -39.52
C CYS A 196 -37.44 -3.53 -39.25
N VAL A 197 -38.11 -2.98 -40.27
CA VAL A 197 -39.49 -2.51 -40.18
C VAL A 197 -40.46 -3.67 -39.96
N GLU A 198 -40.30 -4.79 -40.68
CA GLU A 198 -41.13 -5.99 -40.54
C GLU A 198 -40.96 -6.62 -39.15
N ARG A 199 -39.73 -6.73 -38.62
CA ARG A 199 -39.46 -7.22 -37.26
C ARG A 199 -40.12 -6.36 -36.18
N THR A 200 -40.14 -5.04 -36.38
CA THR A 200 -40.81 -4.10 -35.46
C THR A 200 -42.34 -4.17 -35.59
N LEU A 201 -42.84 -4.35 -36.81
CA LEU A 201 -44.26 -4.49 -37.11
C LEU A 201 -44.86 -5.78 -36.54
N SER A 202 -44.15 -6.91 -36.63
CA SER A 202 -44.57 -8.19 -36.04
C SER A 202 -44.72 -8.13 -34.51
N ARG A 203 -44.09 -7.14 -33.86
CA ARG A 203 -44.18 -6.90 -32.42
C ARG A 203 -45.23 -5.86 -32.04
N ALA A 204 -45.77 -5.14 -33.01
CA ALA A 204 -46.74 -4.07 -32.78
C ALA A 204 -48.16 -4.64 -32.70
N GLY A 205 -48.76 -4.60 -31.51
CA GLY A 205 -50.19 -4.92 -31.32
C GLY A 205 -51.04 -3.64 -31.23
N PRO A 206 -52.34 -3.69 -31.62
CA PRO A 206 -53.25 -2.57 -31.37
C PRO A 206 -53.33 -2.31 -29.86
N SER A 207 -53.23 -1.04 -29.46
CA SER A 207 -53.44 -0.61 -28.08
C SER A 207 -54.92 -0.75 -27.70
N SER A 208 -55.37 -1.98 -27.42
CA SER A 208 -56.69 -2.23 -26.86
C SER A 208 -56.58 -3.20 -25.69
N ARG A 209 -56.90 -2.71 -24.48
CA ARG A 209 -57.14 -3.52 -23.28
C ARG A 209 -58.16 -4.62 -23.58
N PRO A 210 -57.91 -5.90 -23.25
CA PRO A 210 -58.92 -6.93 -23.36
C PRO A 210 -59.95 -6.74 -22.24
N SER A 211 -61.21 -6.54 -22.63
CA SER A 211 -62.38 -6.76 -21.77
C SER A 211 -62.96 -8.13 -22.12
N PRO A 212 -63.35 -8.98 -21.15
CA PRO A 212 -63.87 -10.30 -21.45
C PRO A 212 -65.39 -10.24 -21.70
N SER A 213 -65.84 -10.70 -22.86
CA SER A 213 -67.04 -11.53 -23.03
C SER A 213 -67.51 -11.64 -24.49
N SER A 214 -68.18 -12.77 -24.73
CA SER A 214 -69.14 -13.09 -25.79
C SER A 214 -68.65 -13.91 -27.01
N SER A 215 -69.15 -15.15 -26.98
CA SER A 215 -69.43 -16.10 -28.05
C SER A 215 -70.03 -15.53 -29.34
N SER A 216 -69.77 -16.18 -30.49
CA SER A 216 -70.82 -16.88 -31.29
C SER A 216 -70.34 -17.35 -32.68
N SER A 217 -70.61 -18.64 -32.96
CA SER A 217 -71.05 -19.29 -34.23
C SER A 217 -70.93 -18.60 -35.60
N SER A 218 -70.54 -19.36 -36.63
CA SER A 218 -71.45 -19.79 -37.73
C SER A 218 -70.74 -20.59 -38.85
N SER A 219 -71.47 -21.57 -39.39
CA SER A 219 -71.21 -22.34 -40.62
C SER A 219 -71.40 -21.51 -41.90
N PRO A 220 -71.13 -22.06 -43.10
CA PRO A 220 -72.27 -22.35 -44.00
C PRO A 220 -72.11 -23.58 -44.94
N SER A 221 -73.22 -23.92 -45.58
CA SER A 221 -73.54 -25.07 -46.45
C SER A 221 -73.75 -24.69 -47.94
N SER A 222 -73.70 -25.68 -48.86
CA SER A 222 -74.70 -26.00 -49.91
C SER A 222 -74.20 -26.35 -51.35
N LEU A 223 -74.51 -27.59 -51.79
CA LEU A 223 -75.18 -28.11 -53.02
C LEU A 223 -74.86 -27.66 -54.47
N SER A 224 -74.83 -28.64 -55.42
CA SER A 224 -75.66 -28.69 -56.67
C SER A 224 -75.57 -30.01 -57.47
N ASN A 225 -76.60 -30.30 -58.27
CA ASN A 225 -76.99 -31.59 -58.91
C ASN A 225 -77.04 -31.53 -60.47
N ALA A 226 -77.12 -32.73 -61.09
CA ALA A 226 -77.86 -33.15 -62.31
C ALA A 226 -77.28 -33.02 -63.75
N ILE A 227 -77.41 -34.11 -64.55
CA ILE A 227 -78.18 -34.25 -65.81
C ILE A 227 -78.01 -35.68 -66.39
N THR A 228 -79.11 -36.41 -66.63
CA THR A 228 -79.19 -37.42 -67.71
C THR A 228 -80.66 -37.62 -68.11
N ALA A 229 -80.99 -37.37 -69.37
CA ALA A 229 -82.28 -37.70 -69.97
C ALA A 229 -82.11 -38.01 -71.45
N GLY A 230 -82.75 -39.10 -71.89
CA GLY A 230 -83.53 -39.08 -73.13
C GLY A 230 -83.08 -39.96 -74.29
N LEU A 231 -84.08 -40.71 -74.78
CA LEU A 231 -84.39 -40.98 -76.20
C LEU A 231 -83.79 -42.26 -76.83
N THR A 232 -84.51 -43.14 -77.55
CA THR A 232 -85.94 -43.47 -77.73
C THR A 232 -86.03 -44.57 -78.83
N THR A 233 -87.05 -45.43 -78.73
CA THR A 233 -87.86 -46.10 -79.80
C THR A 233 -87.17 -46.81 -80.98
N GLU A 234 -87.34 -48.13 -81.13
CA GLU A 234 -88.52 -48.87 -81.64
C GLU A 234 -88.86 -48.62 -83.12
N ALA A 235 -88.86 -49.71 -83.91
CA ALA A 235 -89.98 -50.10 -84.80
C ALA A 235 -89.63 -51.35 -85.66
N HIS A 236 -90.27 -52.47 -85.33
CA HIS A 236 -90.62 -53.59 -86.23
C HIS A 236 -91.94 -53.21 -86.98
N PRO A 237 -92.56 -54.04 -87.85
CA PRO A 237 -92.12 -55.12 -88.75
C PRO A 237 -92.72 -54.99 -90.18
N GLN A 238 -92.47 -55.96 -91.07
CA GLN A 238 -93.49 -56.75 -91.82
C GLN A 238 -92.94 -57.30 -93.17
N GLU A 239 -93.08 -58.61 -93.30
CA GLU A 239 -92.61 -59.56 -94.32
C GLU A 239 -93.39 -59.37 -95.64
N GLU A 240 -92.85 -59.45 -96.86
CA GLU A 240 -92.27 -60.62 -97.53
C GLU A 240 -91.18 -60.19 -98.55
N GLY A 241 -90.00 -59.85 -98.04
CA GLY A 241 -88.73 -59.78 -98.79
C GLY A 241 -87.64 -60.58 -98.09
N GLY A 242 -88.07 -61.54 -97.25
CA GLY A 242 -87.33 -62.10 -96.12
C GLY A 242 -85.92 -62.52 -96.50
N ASN A 243 -85.71 -63.36 -97.50
CA ASN A 243 -84.39 -63.97 -97.71
C ASN A 243 -83.30 -63.06 -98.31
N VAL A 244 -83.66 -62.01 -99.06
CA VAL A 244 -82.66 -61.09 -99.66
C VAL A 244 -82.36 -59.93 -98.71
N CYS A 245 -83.40 -59.34 -98.11
CA CYS A 245 -83.27 -58.33 -97.07
C CYS A 245 -82.59 -58.90 -95.81
N LEU A 246 -82.89 -60.15 -95.41
CA LEU A 246 -82.19 -60.79 -94.29
C LEU A 246 -80.72 -61.06 -94.60
N LYS A 247 -80.32 -61.34 -95.85
CA LYS A 247 -78.91 -61.54 -96.22
C LYS A 247 -78.12 -60.24 -96.19
N GLU A 248 -78.66 -59.16 -96.77
CA GLU A 248 -78.04 -57.83 -96.69
C GLU A 248 -77.98 -57.35 -95.24
N LYS A 249 -79.03 -57.58 -94.46
CA LYS A 249 -79.07 -57.24 -93.03
C LYS A 249 -78.11 -58.11 -92.22
N LEU A 250 -77.94 -59.39 -92.56
CA LEU A 250 -76.93 -60.27 -91.96
C LEU A 250 -75.50 -59.76 -92.27
N GLN A 251 -75.23 -59.33 -93.50
CA GLN A 251 -73.92 -58.81 -93.91
C GLN A 251 -73.62 -57.42 -93.30
N GLN A 252 -74.63 -56.56 -93.19
CA GLN A 252 -74.57 -55.30 -92.45
C GLN A 252 -74.34 -55.53 -90.96
N LEU A 253 -75.01 -56.53 -90.37
CA LEU A 253 -74.78 -56.91 -88.99
C LEU A 253 -73.37 -57.50 -88.79
N GLN A 254 -72.86 -58.29 -89.74
CA GLN A 254 -71.49 -58.85 -89.68
C GLN A 254 -70.42 -57.75 -89.76
N THR A 255 -70.59 -56.78 -90.65
CA THR A 255 -69.66 -55.64 -90.76
C THR A 255 -69.76 -54.69 -89.57
N ALA A 256 -70.97 -54.42 -89.07
CA ALA A 256 -71.17 -53.66 -87.84
C ALA A 256 -70.58 -54.38 -86.61
N LEU A 257 -70.69 -55.70 -86.55
CA LEU A 257 -70.12 -56.52 -85.47
C LEU A 257 -68.59 -56.53 -85.54
N ALA A 258 -67.99 -56.64 -86.74
CA ALA A 258 -66.54 -56.52 -86.93
C ALA A 258 -66.00 -55.12 -86.56
N LEU A 259 -66.69 -54.04 -86.97
CA LEU A 259 -66.30 -52.68 -86.61
C LEU A 259 -66.44 -52.45 -85.10
N ARG A 260 -67.47 -53.04 -84.48
CA ARG A 260 -67.66 -52.98 -83.03
C ARG A 260 -66.63 -53.81 -82.27
N GLU A 261 -66.21 -54.95 -82.80
CA GLU A 261 -65.09 -55.75 -82.26
C GLU A 261 -63.76 -54.98 -82.34
N GLU A 262 -63.51 -54.26 -83.43
CA GLU A 262 -62.34 -53.39 -83.57
C GLU A 262 -62.39 -52.18 -82.61
N GLU A 263 -63.56 -51.55 -82.44
CA GLU A 263 -63.77 -50.51 -81.43
C GLU A 263 -63.59 -51.05 -80.00
N VAL A 264 -64.11 -52.23 -79.69
CA VAL A 264 -63.89 -52.90 -78.40
C VAL A 264 -62.40 -53.23 -78.23
N GLY A 265 -61.71 -53.62 -79.30
CA GLY A 265 -60.26 -53.81 -79.31
C GLY A 265 -59.49 -52.53 -78.99
N ARG A 266 -59.84 -51.41 -79.64
CA ARG A 266 -59.25 -50.09 -79.38
C ARG A 266 -59.53 -49.60 -77.95
N VAL A 267 -60.76 -49.76 -77.47
CA VAL A 267 -61.11 -49.40 -76.09
C VAL A 267 -60.33 -50.25 -75.10
N ARG A 268 -60.25 -51.57 -75.30
CA ARG A 268 -59.43 -52.46 -74.44
C ARG A 268 -57.95 -52.11 -74.47
N ALA A 269 -57.41 -51.72 -75.62
CA ALA A 269 -56.03 -51.25 -75.72
C ALA A 269 -55.83 -49.96 -74.92
N SER A 270 -56.73 -48.98 -75.06
CA SER A 270 -56.68 -47.73 -74.27
C SER A 270 -56.88 -47.97 -72.77
N GLU A 271 -57.71 -48.95 -72.38
CA GLU A 271 -57.86 -49.37 -70.99
C GLU A 271 -56.60 -50.04 -70.44
N GLY A 272 -55.87 -50.78 -71.27
CA GLY A 272 -54.56 -51.36 -70.93
C GLY A 272 -53.52 -50.27 -70.70
N GLU A 273 -53.39 -49.34 -71.66
CA GLU A 273 -52.47 -48.19 -71.54
C GLU A 273 -52.79 -47.35 -70.29
N MET A 274 -54.06 -47.07 -70.02
CA MET A 274 -54.47 -46.28 -68.86
C MET A 274 -54.23 -47.02 -67.52
N LYS A 275 -54.31 -48.36 -67.51
CA LYS A 275 -53.91 -49.17 -66.34
C LYS A 275 -52.41 -49.12 -66.10
N ASP A 276 -51.61 -49.26 -67.15
CA ASP A 276 -50.15 -49.18 -67.06
C ASP A 276 -49.70 -47.78 -66.61
N GLU A 277 -50.35 -46.72 -67.10
CA GLU A 277 -50.13 -45.35 -66.64
C GLU A 277 -50.52 -45.16 -65.17
N MET A 278 -51.65 -45.72 -64.74
CA MET A 278 -52.10 -45.68 -63.34
C MET A 278 -51.10 -46.42 -62.43
N GLU A 279 -50.58 -47.56 -62.87
CA GLU A 279 -49.57 -48.34 -62.14
C GLU A 279 -48.22 -47.59 -62.08
N GLY A 280 -47.80 -46.96 -63.19
CA GLY A 280 -46.64 -46.08 -63.24
C GLY A 280 -46.78 -44.85 -62.32
N MET A 281 -47.96 -44.24 -62.27
CA MET A 281 -48.26 -43.14 -61.35
C MET A 281 -48.25 -43.58 -59.89
N LYS A 282 -48.78 -44.77 -59.58
CA LYS A 282 -48.74 -45.38 -58.25
C LYS A 282 -47.31 -45.67 -57.78
N ASN A 283 -46.45 -46.16 -58.67
CA ASN A 283 -45.04 -46.41 -58.35
C ASN A 283 -44.27 -45.10 -58.13
N ARG A 284 -44.47 -44.08 -58.97
CA ARG A 284 -43.91 -42.74 -58.77
C ARG A 284 -44.36 -42.10 -57.46
N TRP A 285 -45.62 -42.30 -57.08
CA TRP A 285 -46.16 -41.83 -55.80
C TRP A 285 -45.51 -42.54 -54.61
N LYS A 286 -45.37 -43.88 -54.64
CA LYS A 286 -44.65 -44.63 -53.60
C LYS A 286 -43.19 -44.19 -53.46
N GLU A 287 -42.50 -43.95 -54.58
CA GLU A 287 -41.13 -43.44 -54.55
C GLU A 287 -41.05 -42.01 -53.98
N ALA A 288 -42.03 -41.16 -54.27
CA ALA A 288 -42.12 -39.82 -53.70
C ALA A 288 -42.36 -39.87 -52.18
N VAL A 289 -43.24 -40.75 -51.70
CA VAL A 289 -43.47 -40.99 -50.27
C VAL A 289 -42.21 -41.51 -49.59
N ASN A 290 -41.54 -42.51 -50.16
CA ASN A 290 -40.28 -43.03 -49.62
C ASN A 290 -39.16 -41.97 -49.59
N ARG A 291 -39.14 -41.03 -50.55
CA ARG A 291 -38.21 -39.89 -50.55
C ARG A 291 -38.57 -38.89 -49.46
N ALA A 292 -39.86 -38.60 -49.25
CA ALA A 292 -40.32 -37.73 -48.17
C ALA A 292 -39.97 -38.32 -46.79
N ASP A 293 -40.22 -39.62 -46.56
CA ASP A 293 -39.87 -40.30 -45.31
C ASP A 293 -38.35 -40.28 -45.02
N LYS A 294 -37.53 -40.48 -46.04
CA LYS A 294 -36.06 -40.39 -45.90
C LYS A 294 -35.62 -38.98 -45.54
N LEU A 295 -36.19 -37.96 -46.18
CA LEU A 295 -35.91 -36.56 -45.85
C LEU A 295 -36.40 -36.22 -44.44
N GLN A 296 -37.56 -36.72 -44.04
CA GLN A 296 -38.09 -36.50 -42.69
C GLN A 296 -37.17 -37.10 -41.62
N LYS A 297 -36.72 -38.34 -41.79
CA LYS A 297 -35.75 -38.97 -40.88
C LYS A 297 -34.43 -38.21 -40.81
N ALA A 298 -33.92 -37.76 -41.96
CA ALA A 298 -32.72 -36.92 -41.99
C ALA A 298 -32.93 -35.60 -41.23
N CYS A 299 -34.09 -34.94 -41.40
CA CYS A 299 -34.43 -33.73 -40.64
C CYS A 299 -34.53 -33.99 -39.13
N GLU A 300 -35.09 -35.13 -38.71
CA GLU A 300 -35.16 -35.54 -37.29
C GLU A 300 -33.76 -35.81 -36.72
N GLU A 301 -32.90 -36.52 -37.45
CA GLU A 301 -31.50 -36.73 -37.05
C GLU A 301 -30.70 -35.42 -36.96
N TRP A 302 -30.91 -34.49 -37.88
CA TRP A 302 -30.26 -33.17 -37.82
C TRP A 302 -30.80 -32.36 -36.65
N ARG A 303 -32.08 -32.48 -36.31
CA ARG A 303 -32.67 -31.81 -35.14
C ARG A 303 -32.02 -32.28 -33.85
N VAL A 304 -31.91 -33.60 -33.63
CA VAL A 304 -31.25 -34.16 -32.44
C VAL A 304 -29.79 -33.72 -32.35
N ARG A 305 -29.05 -33.70 -33.47
CA ARG A 305 -27.66 -33.21 -33.48
C ARG A 305 -27.54 -31.72 -33.13
N VAL A 306 -28.53 -30.91 -33.51
CA VAL A 306 -28.57 -29.50 -33.13
C VAL A 306 -28.86 -29.37 -31.63
N GLU A 307 -29.83 -30.09 -31.10
CA GLU A 307 -30.15 -30.13 -29.67
C GLU A 307 -28.93 -30.56 -28.82
N GLU A 308 -28.22 -31.63 -29.20
CA GLU A 308 -26.99 -32.07 -28.52
C GLU A 308 -25.90 -30.96 -28.50
N LYS A 309 -25.75 -30.21 -29.61
CA LYS A 309 -24.78 -29.12 -29.69
C LYS A 309 -25.20 -27.88 -28.91
N GLU A 310 -26.51 -27.62 -28.82
CA GLU A 310 -27.06 -26.58 -27.97
C GLU A 310 -26.84 -26.91 -26.48
N GLU A 311 -27.08 -28.16 -26.07
CA GLU A 311 -26.80 -28.65 -24.71
C GLU A 311 -25.32 -28.56 -24.35
N GLU A 312 -24.41 -28.96 -25.26
CA GLU A 312 -22.96 -28.76 -25.11
C GLU A 312 -22.63 -27.27 -24.94
N GLY A 313 -23.22 -26.40 -25.77
CA GLY A 313 -23.05 -24.95 -25.70
C GLY A 313 -23.53 -24.38 -24.36
N GLU A 314 -24.66 -24.85 -23.84
CA GLU A 314 -25.16 -24.50 -22.52
C GLU A 314 -24.26 -25.01 -21.40
N HIS A 315 -23.74 -26.24 -21.50
CA HIS A 315 -22.79 -26.79 -20.54
C HIS A 315 -21.54 -25.89 -20.45
N TRP A 316 -20.97 -25.51 -21.59
CA TRP A 316 -19.82 -24.60 -21.63
C TRP A 316 -20.15 -23.19 -21.14
N ARG A 317 -21.36 -22.67 -21.41
CA ARG A 317 -21.82 -21.40 -20.81
C ARG A 317 -21.93 -21.47 -19.29
N ARG A 318 -22.45 -22.58 -18.73
CA ARG A 318 -22.53 -22.80 -17.28
C ARG A 318 -21.14 -22.92 -16.65
N GLU A 319 -20.23 -23.65 -17.28
CA GLU A 319 -18.82 -23.73 -16.85
C GLU A 319 -18.15 -22.36 -16.89
N ALA A 320 -18.28 -21.61 -17.99
CA ALA A 320 -17.76 -20.25 -18.11
C ALA A 320 -18.30 -19.34 -16.98
N GLY A 321 -19.61 -19.40 -16.70
CA GLY A 321 -20.21 -18.66 -15.58
C GLY A 321 -19.67 -19.08 -14.21
N ARG A 322 -19.39 -20.37 -13.99
CA ARG A 322 -18.72 -20.84 -12.76
C ARG A 322 -17.31 -20.29 -12.63
N TRP A 323 -16.54 -20.27 -13.71
CA TRP A 323 -15.18 -19.70 -13.72
C TRP A 323 -15.20 -18.19 -13.51
N GLU A 324 -16.12 -17.47 -14.15
CA GLU A 324 -16.31 -16.03 -13.94
C GLU A 324 -16.68 -15.72 -12.48
N ALA A 325 -17.57 -16.52 -11.87
CA ALA A 325 -17.93 -16.38 -10.46
C ALA A 325 -16.73 -16.63 -9.52
N LYS A 326 -15.91 -17.65 -9.79
CA LYS A 326 -14.67 -17.91 -9.05
C LYS A 326 -13.69 -16.74 -9.18
N VAL A 327 -13.45 -16.25 -10.40
CA VAL A 327 -12.58 -15.10 -10.66
C VAL A 327 -13.10 -13.85 -9.95
N LYS A 328 -14.41 -13.61 -9.95
CA LYS A 328 -15.01 -12.49 -9.22
C LYS A 328 -14.83 -12.64 -7.71
N ALA A 329 -15.02 -13.84 -7.15
CA ALA A 329 -14.81 -14.09 -5.74
C ALA A 329 -13.34 -13.88 -5.32
N GLU A 330 -12.37 -14.33 -6.14
CA GLU A 330 -10.95 -14.09 -5.89
C GLU A 330 -10.58 -12.60 -5.99
N ARG A 331 -11.15 -11.85 -6.95
CA ARG A 331 -10.97 -10.40 -7.03
C ARG A 331 -11.51 -9.67 -5.79
N GLU A 332 -12.67 -10.09 -5.27
CA GLU A 332 -13.22 -9.52 -4.03
C GLU A 332 -12.37 -9.88 -2.80
N ARG A 333 -11.80 -11.09 -2.74
CA ARG A 333 -10.84 -11.47 -1.69
C ARG A 333 -9.56 -10.63 -1.77
N ALA A 334 -9.01 -10.44 -2.97
CA ALA A 334 -7.85 -9.58 -3.19
C ALA A 334 -8.13 -8.13 -2.78
N ARG A 335 -9.29 -7.58 -3.16
CA ARG A 335 -9.72 -6.23 -2.75
C ARG A 335 -9.80 -6.09 -1.23
N LYS A 336 -10.36 -7.08 -0.52
CA LYS A 336 -10.42 -7.07 0.95
C LYS A 336 -9.02 -7.15 1.58
N ALA A 337 -8.11 -7.92 0.98
CA ALA A 337 -6.72 -7.99 1.44
C ALA A 337 -6.00 -6.64 1.27
N GLU A 338 -6.16 -5.98 0.11
CA GLU A 338 -5.63 -4.62 -0.14
C GLU A 338 -6.21 -3.59 0.85
N GLU A 339 -7.50 -3.68 1.19
CA GLU A 339 -8.13 -2.81 2.20
C GLU A 339 -7.54 -3.03 3.62
N VAL A 340 -7.17 -4.26 3.97
CA VAL A 340 -6.49 -4.58 5.23
C VAL A 340 -5.03 -4.09 5.20
N GLU A 341 -4.31 -4.31 4.10
CA GLU A 341 -2.95 -3.82 3.92
C GLU A 341 -2.89 -2.29 4.07
N ARG A 342 -3.84 -1.57 3.48
CA ARG A 342 -3.94 -0.11 3.64
C ARG A 342 -4.15 0.31 5.10
N LYS A 343 -5.02 -0.40 5.84
CA LYS A 343 -5.24 -0.13 7.28
C LYS A 343 -4.00 -0.41 8.10
N LEU A 344 -3.30 -1.51 7.83
CA LEU A 344 -2.04 -1.85 8.50
C LEU A 344 -0.94 -0.82 8.19
N ALA A 345 -0.89 -0.28 6.97
CA ALA A 345 0.02 0.80 6.62
C ALA A 345 -0.29 2.08 7.43
N ASP A 346 -1.56 2.48 7.51
CA ASP A 346 -2.00 3.61 8.34
C ASP A 346 -1.62 3.38 9.83
N GLU A 347 -1.78 2.16 10.36
CA GLU A 347 -1.39 1.79 11.73
C GLU A 347 0.13 1.85 11.93
N VAL A 348 0.93 1.38 10.96
CA VAL A 348 2.40 1.45 11.00
C VAL A 348 2.87 2.91 11.04
N ASP A 349 2.23 3.80 10.29
CA ASP A 349 2.59 5.21 10.29
C ASP A 349 2.25 5.90 11.64
N VAL A 350 1.10 5.57 12.24
CA VAL A 350 0.77 6.02 13.62
C VAL A 350 1.79 5.48 14.63
N LEU A 351 2.22 4.22 14.50
CA LEU A 351 3.23 3.64 15.38
C LEU A 351 4.60 4.30 15.18
N ARG A 352 4.97 4.70 13.97
CA ARG A 352 6.20 5.47 13.69
C ARG A 352 6.16 6.85 14.33
N GLU A 353 5.03 7.55 14.22
CA GLU A 353 4.86 8.85 14.89
C GLU A 353 4.99 8.69 16.42
N ARG A 354 4.32 7.70 17.00
CA ARG A 354 4.45 7.38 18.44
C ARG A 354 5.89 7.04 18.83
N ALA A 355 6.58 6.23 18.03
CA ALA A 355 7.99 5.91 18.27
C ALA A 355 8.87 7.18 18.26
N GLY A 356 8.62 8.10 17.32
CA GLY A 356 9.27 9.41 17.31
C GLY A 356 9.02 10.21 18.59
N THR A 357 7.77 10.25 19.08
CA THR A 357 7.47 10.95 20.35
C THR A 357 8.16 10.31 21.56
N VAL A 358 8.30 8.97 21.57
CA VAL A 358 9.02 8.26 22.62
C VAL A 358 10.50 8.61 22.56
N GLN A 359 11.10 8.65 21.37
CA GLN A 359 12.50 9.06 21.19
C GLN A 359 12.76 10.49 21.67
N ASP A 360 11.83 11.43 21.43
CA ASP A 360 11.94 12.80 21.93
C ASP A 360 11.84 12.87 23.47
N LEU A 361 10.96 12.06 24.06
CA LEU A 361 10.84 11.94 25.52
C LEU A 361 12.07 11.27 26.14
N GLU A 362 12.63 10.24 25.51
CA GLU A 362 13.89 9.60 25.91
C GLU A 362 15.05 10.60 25.85
N GLY A 363 15.15 11.38 24.78
CA GLY A 363 16.14 12.46 24.68
C GLY A 363 15.95 13.55 25.75
N SER A 364 14.71 13.81 26.16
CA SER A 364 14.41 14.73 27.26
C SER A 364 14.79 14.14 28.63
N LEU A 365 14.51 12.85 28.85
CA LEU A 365 14.94 12.12 30.05
C LEU A 365 16.46 12.09 30.18
N GLU A 366 17.18 11.88 29.09
CA GLU A 366 18.65 11.88 29.08
C GLU A 366 19.20 13.25 29.48
N LYS A 367 18.60 14.35 28.98
CA LYS A 367 18.93 15.71 29.42
C LYS A 367 18.68 15.91 30.92
N TYR A 368 17.57 15.39 31.45
CA TYR A 368 17.27 15.49 32.88
C TYR A 368 18.22 14.65 33.74
N LYS A 369 18.60 13.44 33.29
CA LYS A 369 19.63 12.63 33.94
C LYS A 369 20.96 13.34 34.00
N GLY A 370 21.44 13.90 32.88
CA GLY A 370 22.67 14.69 32.86
C GLY A 370 22.64 15.88 33.82
N ARG A 371 21.50 16.56 33.97
CA ARG A 371 21.33 17.62 34.98
C ARG A 371 21.39 17.07 36.41
N LEU A 372 20.80 15.91 36.68
CA LEU A 372 20.87 15.27 37.99
C LEU A 372 22.31 14.84 38.34
N GLU A 373 23.06 14.33 37.37
CA GLU A 373 24.48 14.00 37.52
C GLU A 373 25.32 15.25 37.81
N GLN A 374 25.08 16.36 37.10
CA GLN A 374 25.71 17.64 37.40
C GLN A 374 25.38 18.14 38.81
N MET A 375 24.12 18.06 39.23
CA MET A 375 23.70 18.41 40.59
C MET A 375 24.33 17.50 41.65
N ALA A 376 24.50 16.21 41.35
CA ALA A 376 25.20 15.27 42.23
C ALA A 376 26.68 15.64 42.37
N GLY A 377 27.34 15.97 41.25
CA GLY A 377 28.73 16.46 41.24
C GLY A 377 28.91 17.77 42.01
N LEU A 378 27.99 18.73 41.86
CA LEU A 378 27.99 19.97 42.66
C LEU A 378 27.81 19.69 44.15
N LYS A 379 26.91 18.77 44.53
CA LYS A 379 26.75 18.37 45.93
C LYS A 379 28.02 17.74 46.50
N GLN A 380 28.73 16.92 45.72
CA GLN A 380 30.01 16.36 46.14
C GLN A 380 31.06 17.46 46.32
N LEU A 381 31.17 18.40 45.36
CA LEU A 381 32.07 19.54 45.48
C LEU A 381 31.75 20.42 46.70
N CYS A 382 30.47 20.63 47.02
CA CYS A 382 30.06 21.31 48.25
C CYS A 382 30.53 20.56 49.51
N ARG A 383 30.35 19.23 49.57
CA ARG A 383 30.84 18.41 50.69
C ARG A 383 32.36 18.48 50.81
N ASP A 384 33.09 18.37 49.70
CA ASP A 384 34.55 18.49 49.71
C ASP A 384 35.00 19.89 50.19
N LEU A 385 34.25 20.95 49.88
CA LEU A 385 34.52 22.29 50.40
C LEU A 385 34.18 22.42 51.89
N GLU A 386 33.09 21.82 52.35
CA GLU A 386 32.72 21.74 53.77
C GLU A 386 33.78 20.96 54.57
N GLU A 387 34.27 19.83 54.07
CA GLU A 387 35.35 19.05 54.67
C GLU A 387 36.67 19.84 54.72
N ARG A 388 37.03 20.55 53.63
CA ARG A 388 38.21 21.44 53.63
C ARG A 388 38.05 22.59 54.62
N ASN A 389 36.89 23.22 54.71
CA ASN A 389 36.62 24.27 55.69
C ASN A 389 36.68 23.75 57.13
N ALA A 390 36.13 22.56 57.40
CA ALA A 390 36.25 21.90 58.70
C ALA A 390 37.72 21.61 59.03
N ALA A 391 38.50 21.09 58.09
CA ALA A 391 39.93 20.88 58.26
C ALA A 391 40.71 22.19 58.52
N TYR A 392 40.35 23.29 57.85
CA TYR A 392 40.93 24.61 58.14
C TYR A 392 40.56 25.10 59.53
N LEU A 393 39.32 24.90 59.98
CA LEU A 393 38.91 25.24 61.34
C LEU A 393 39.70 24.40 62.37
N ASP A 394 39.86 23.10 62.15
CA ASP A 394 40.67 22.24 63.02
C ASP A 394 42.14 22.69 63.06
N GLN A 395 42.72 23.08 61.92
CA GLN A 395 44.08 23.64 61.89
C GLN A 395 44.18 24.96 62.66
N ILE A 396 43.19 25.84 62.54
CA ILE A 396 43.13 27.09 63.31
C ILE A 396 43.03 26.78 64.80
N LEU A 397 42.15 25.85 65.20
CA LEU A 397 42.00 25.44 66.60
C LEU A 397 43.28 24.83 67.15
N GLN A 398 43.96 23.96 66.41
CA GLN A 398 45.26 23.39 66.80
C GLN A 398 46.35 24.47 66.93
N ALA A 399 46.39 25.44 66.00
CA ALA A 399 47.30 26.58 66.08
C ALA A 399 46.98 27.48 67.29
N GLU A 400 45.70 27.69 67.59
CA GLU A 400 45.26 28.40 68.80
C GLU A 400 45.64 27.65 70.07
N GLU A 401 45.49 26.33 70.12
CA GLU A 401 45.91 25.49 71.24
C GLU A 401 47.43 25.52 71.42
N GLY A 402 48.20 25.42 70.33
CA GLY A 402 49.65 25.60 70.34
C GLY A 402 50.06 26.98 70.83
N THR A 403 49.32 28.02 70.43
CA THR A 403 49.52 29.40 70.92
C THR A 403 49.17 29.50 72.40
N LYS A 404 48.09 28.88 72.88
CA LYS A 404 47.75 28.82 74.31
C LYS A 404 48.80 28.06 75.12
N ALA A 405 49.35 26.97 74.57
CA ALA A 405 50.43 26.20 75.19
C ALA A 405 51.73 27.01 75.30
N THR A 406 52.13 27.71 74.24
CA THR A 406 53.30 28.61 74.26
C THR A 406 53.08 29.82 75.18
N VAL A 407 51.88 30.41 75.19
CA VAL A 407 51.56 31.49 76.14
C VAL A 407 51.59 30.98 77.59
N SER A 408 51.09 29.78 77.88
CA SER A 408 51.15 29.21 79.23
C SER A 408 52.58 28.86 79.67
N SER A 409 53.42 28.35 78.76
CA SER A 409 54.84 28.12 79.04
C SER A 409 55.61 29.42 79.28
N LEU A 410 55.34 30.46 78.48
CA LEU A 410 55.91 31.80 78.70
C LEU A 410 55.44 32.41 80.02
N LYS A 411 54.16 32.26 80.40
CA LYS A 411 53.67 32.68 81.73
C LYS A 411 54.39 31.95 82.85
N ARG A 412 54.60 30.63 82.73
CA ARG A 412 55.35 29.86 83.73
C ARG A 412 56.80 30.32 83.83
N ALA A 413 57.47 30.55 82.70
CA ALA A 413 58.82 31.09 82.68
C ALA A 413 58.88 32.49 83.30
N LEU A 414 57.90 33.35 83.00
CA LEU A 414 57.78 34.68 83.59
C LEU A 414 57.61 34.62 85.12
N GLU A 415 56.77 33.71 85.64
CA GLU A 415 56.65 33.51 87.10
C GLU A 415 57.94 32.98 87.72
N GLN A 416 58.64 32.05 87.06
CA GLN A 416 59.97 31.61 87.52
C GLN A 416 60.98 32.76 87.53
N TYR A 417 60.97 33.64 86.53
CA TYR A 417 61.84 34.82 86.52
C TYR A 417 61.45 35.83 87.60
N LYS A 418 60.15 36.06 87.84
CA LYS A 418 59.69 36.88 88.96
C LYS A 418 60.14 36.31 90.31
N GLU A 419 60.02 35.00 90.50
CA GLU A 419 60.48 34.33 91.72
C GLU A 419 62.00 34.47 91.88
N LYS A 420 62.77 34.28 90.80
CA LYS A 420 64.22 34.56 90.79
C LYS A 420 64.53 36.01 91.15
N VAL A 421 63.77 36.98 90.63
CA VAL A 421 63.93 38.40 90.98
C VAL A 421 63.68 38.60 92.47
N VAL A 422 62.61 38.04 93.04
CA VAL A 422 62.32 38.13 94.49
C VAL A 422 63.44 37.48 95.33
N VAL A 423 63.96 36.33 94.91
CA VAL A 423 65.10 35.68 95.58
C VAL A 423 66.35 36.57 95.52
N LEU A 424 66.69 37.11 94.36
CA LEU A 424 67.81 38.03 94.19
C LEU A 424 67.62 39.32 94.98
N GLU A 425 66.40 39.85 95.07
CA GLU A 425 66.07 41.01 95.91
C GLU A 425 66.24 40.69 97.41
N ARG A 426 65.85 39.49 97.86
CA ARG A 426 66.11 39.02 99.23
C ARG A 426 67.61 38.82 99.49
N GLU A 427 68.34 38.20 98.56
CA GLU A 427 69.79 38.04 98.67
C GLU A 427 70.50 39.40 98.70
N LYS A 428 70.06 40.34 97.86
CA LYS A 428 70.54 41.73 97.87
C LYS A 428 70.26 42.37 99.22
N PHE A 429 69.06 42.20 99.77
CA PHE A 429 68.69 42.76 101.07
C PHE A 429 69.56 42.18 102.21
N VAL A 430 69.77 40.86 102.24
CA VAL A 430 70.67 40.23 103.22
C VAL A 430 72.11 40.68 103.03
N ALA A 431 72.58 40.85 101.79
CA ALA A 431 73.91 41.36 101.51
C ALA A 431 74.06 42.83 101.95
N THR A 432 73.02 43.66 101.77
CA THR A 432 73.02 45.04 102.28
C THR A 432 73.01 45.10 103.80
N GLU A 433 72.20 44.27 104.49
CA GLU A 433 72.23 44.19 105.95
C GLU A 433 73.60 43.70 106.47
N ARG A 434 74.19 42.68 105.83
CA ARG A 434 75.56 42.23 106.16
C ARG A 434 76.58 43.34 105.96
N LYS A 435 76.44 44.10 104.87
CA LYS A 435 77.31 45.26 104.62
C LYS A 435 77.15 46.30 105.72
N GLU A 436 75.93 46.63 106.12
CA GLU A 436 75.67 47.58 107.21
C GLU A 436 76.23 47.11 108.55
N VAL A 437 76.14 45.81 108.86
CA VAL A 437 76.76 45.24 110.07
C VAL A 437 78.28 45.36 110.02
N VAL A 438 78.91 45.00 108.90
CA VAL A 438 80.37 45.11 108.73
C VAL A 438 80.83 46.58 108.75
N GLU A 439 80.07 47.49 108.14
CA GLU A 439 80.32 48.93 108.23
C GLU A 439 80.24 49.41 109.68
N GLY A 440 79.21 49.00 110.43
CA GLY A 440 79.10 49.34 111.85
C GLY A 440 80.19 48.70 112.73
N GLU A 441 80.65 47.49 112.42
CA GLU A 441 81.82 46.88 113.07
C GLU A 441 83.11 47.62 112.72
N ASN A 442 83.27 48.05 111.47
CA ASN A 442 84.41 48.85 111.05
C ASN A 442 84.39 50.23 111.74
N ASP A 443 83.24 50.88 111.85
CA ASP A 443 83.10 52.14 112.60
C ASP A 443 83.43 51.96 114.09
N ARG A 444 83.05 50.82 114.69
CA ARG A 444 83.45 50.48 116.08
C ARG A 444 84.95 50.25 116.20
N LEU A 445 85.55 49.49 115.28
CA LEU A 445 86.99 49.27 115.27
C LEU A 445 87.75 50.57 115.00
N GLU A 446 87.24 51.46 114.16
CA GLU A 446 87.78 52.80 113.93
C GLU A 446 87.67 53.67 115.20
N ALA A 447 86.54 53.62 115.92
CA ALA A 447 86.36 54.29 117.19
C ALA A 447 87.27 53.72 118.29
N GLU A 448 87.42 52.39 118.38
CA GLU A 448 88.36 51.73 119.30
C GLU A 448 89.80 52.10 118.95
N LEU A 449 90.13 52.18 117.67
CA LEU A 449 91.45 52.55 117.20
C LEU A 449 91.72 54.04 117.43
N GLU A 450 90.72 54.92 117.32
CA GLU A 450 90.85 56.33 117.69
C GLU A 450 90.92 56.50 119.21
N ALA A 451 90.15 55.75 120.01
CA ALA A 451 90.28 55.72 121.46
C ALA A 451 91.65 55.19 121.91
N ALA A 452 92.19 54.17 121.23
CA ALA A 452 93.54 53.68 121.46
C ALA A 452 94.61 54.68 120.99
N ARG A 453 94.35 55.44 119.91
CA ARG A 453 95.21 56.55 119.47
C ARG A 453 95.19 57.69 120.46
N GLU A 454 94.04 58.04 121.01
CA GLU A 454 93.86 59.04 122.07
C GLU A 454 94.50 58.58 123.36
N GLY A 455 94.30 57.32 123.78
CA GLY A 455 95.01 56.71 124.90
C GLY A 455 96.52 56.69 124.68
N ARG A 456 96.99 56.46 123.45
CA ARG A 456 98.40 56.63 123.11
C ARG A 456 98.82 58.10 123.16
N ARG A 457 98.00 59.05 122.71
CA ARG A 457 98.26 60.50 122.80
C ARG A 457 98.40 60.91 124.26
N THR A 458 97.50 60.52 125.15
CA THR A 458 97.58 60.81 126.59
C THR A 458 98.79 60.14 127.22
N VAL A 459 99.11 58.89 126.91
CA VAL A 459 100.35 58.26 127.38
C VAL A 459 101.58 58.98 126.83
N THR A 460 101.57 59.44 125.57
CA THR A 460 102.66 60.27 125.05
C THR A 460 102.72 61.65 125.69
N GLU A 461 101.60 62.23 126.08
CA GLU A 461 101.51 63.51 126.81
C GLU A 461 101.99 63.33 128.26
N GLU A 462 101.57 62.28 128.96
CA GLU A 462 102.08 61.88 130.27
C GLU A 462 103.57 61.55 130.22
N TYR A 463 104.04 60.88 129.17
CA TYR A 463 105.46 60.67 128.90
C TYR A 463 106.19 62.01 128.65
N GLN A 464 105.59 62.93 127.90
CA GLN A 464 106.14 64.27 127.70
C GLN A 464 106.13 65.11 128.99
N GLU A 465 105.12 64.98 129.84
CA GLU A 465 104.99 65.63 131.15
C GLU A 465 106.07 65.08 132.10
N CYS A 466 106.23 63.75 132.15
CA CYS A 466 107.31 63.08 132.88
C CYS A 466 108.69 63.47 132.32
N LYS A 467 108.82 63.64 131.00
CA LYS A 467 110.04 64.15 130.36
C LYS A 467 110.30 65.63 130.67
N ARG A 468 109.26 66.47 130.78
CA ARG A 468 109.36 67.88 131.21
C ARG A 468 109.71 67.99 132.70
N LEU A 469 109.23 67.08 133.54
CA LEU A 469 109.62 66.96 134.95
C LEU A 469 111.05 66.47 135.12
N LEU A 470 111.50 65.52 134.29
CA LEU A 470 112.92 65.14 134.18
C LEU A 470 113.80 66.29 133.68
N SER A 471 113.30 67.09 132.72
CA SER A 471 114.01 68.29 132.25
C SER A 471 114.15 69.38 133.33
N ARG A 472 113.24 69.43 134.32
CA ARG A 472 113.37 70.32 135.50
C ARG A 472 114.44 69.85 136.50
N LEU A 473 114.79 68.57 136.50
CA LEU A 473 115.90 68.05 137.32
C LEU A 473 117.27 68.19 136.62
N GLN A 474 117.36 68.67 135.37
CA GLN A 474 118.61 68.72 134.59
C GLN A 474 119.32 70.08 134.50
N GLN A 475 118.87 71.13 135.22
CA GLN A 475 119.63 72.40 135.42
C GLN A 475 120.47 72.43 136.71
N GLN A 476 120.59 71.30 137.42
CA GLN A 476 121.66 71.01 138.38
C GLN A 476 122.21 69.60 138.07
N ALA A 477 123.53 69.50 137.92
CA ALA A 477 124.34 68.28 137.72
C ALA A 477 124.50 67.70 136.29
N ASP A 478 125.65 68.04 135.71
CA ASP A 478 126.68 67.21 135.06
C ASP A 478 126.35 65.96 134.19
N ARG A 479 126.78 66.08 132.91
CA ARG A 479 127.64 65.16 132.12
C ARG A 479 127.10 63.82 131.57
N PRO A 480 127.73 63.25 130.52
CA PRO A 480 127.08 62.96 129.23
C PRO A 480 127.14 61.46 128.83
N GLU A 481 126.88 61.17 127.53
CA GLU A 481 127.03 59.88 126.82
C GLU A 481 125.85 58.92 126.98
N GLY A 482 125.39 58.16 125.99
CA GLY A 482 125.83 57.85 124.64
C GLY A 482 125.15 56.54 124.20
N GLY A 483 124.92 56.37 122.89
CA GLY A 483 124.68 55.08 122.21
C GLY A 483 123.25 54.51 122.30
N GLU A 484 122.55 54.26 121.19
CA GLU A 484 122.78 53.30 120.07
C GLU A 484 122.03 51.97 120.27
N ARG A 485 121.47 51.48 119.14
CA ARG A 485 121.12 50.08 118.80
C ARG A 485 119.80 49.53 119.36
N ASP A 486 119.09 48.61 118.72
CA ASP A 486 119.17 47.95 117.40
C ASP A 486 118.02 46.91 117.41
N GLY A 487 117.53 46.56 116.22
CA GLY A 487 117.34 45.14 115.91
C GLY A 487 115.97 44.49 116.07
N GLY A 488 115.57 43.77 115.01
CA GLY A 488 114.85 42.50 115.12
C GLY A 488 113.45 42.48 114.50
N ILE A 489 113.27 42.30 113.18
CA ILE A 489 113.29 41.03 112.41
C ILE A 489 112.12 40.08 112.72
N ARG A 490 111.35 39.72 111.67
CA ARG A 490 110.97 38.36 111.16
C ARG A 490 109.72 38.52 110.25
N ARG A 491 109.75 38.39 108.91
CA ARG A 491 109.89 37.19 108.04
C ARG A 491 109.13 35.96 108.55
N GLU A 492 108.46 35.11 107.78
CA GLU A 492 108.01 34.99 106.37
C GLU A 492 107.55 33.51 106.24
N LYS A 493 106.61 33.19 105.31
CA LYS A 493 106.39 31.86 104.65
C LYS A 493 105.86 30.69 105.49
N ASP A 494 105.27 29.60 104.98
CA ASP A 494 104.66 29.17 103.70
C ASP A 494 103.95 27.81 103.99
N ARG A 495 102.95 27.45 103.17
CA ARG A 495 102.58 26.11 102.63
C ARG A 495 102.18 24.88 103.50
N VAL A 496 101.00 24.34 103.12
CA VAL A 496 100.61 22.96 102.70
C VAL A 496 100.57 21.79 103.72
N ALA A 497 99.54 20.92 103.51
CA ALA A 497 99.19 19.62 104.13
C ALA A 497 98.56 19.75 105.53
N GLY A 498 97.53 19.01 105.94
CA GLY A 498 96.95 17.76 105.49
C GLY A 498 96.66 16.90 106.73
N LEU A 499 95.38 16.56 106.93
CA LEU A 499 94.86 15.40 107.69
C LEU A 499 94.89 15.32 109.24
N PHE A 500 93.80 14.73 109.74
CA PHE A 500 93.66 13.86 110.94
C PHE A 500 93.65 14.55 112.33
N GLU A 501 92.90 14.12 113.36
CA GLU A 501 91.94 13.03 113.61
C GLU A 501 91.36 13.28 115.01
N ASP A 502 90.13 12.81 115.25
CA ASP A 502 89.80 11.97 116.41
C ASP A 502 88.75 11.00 115.83
N ALA A 503 89.11 9.83 115.29
CA ALA A 503 89.57 8.60 115.96
C ALA A 503 88.58 8.16 117.05
N ALA A 504 87.54 7.40 116.64
CA ALA A 504 87.47 5.95 116.80
C ALA A 504 86.69 5.57 118.10
N SER A 505 85.80 4.58 118.11
CA SER A 505 85.89 3.31 117.41
C SER A 505 84.53 2.70 117.07
N VAL A 506 84.54 2.06 115.90
CA VAL A 506 83.54 1.19 115.29
C VAL A 506 83.23 -0.04 116.16
N GLN A 507 81.97 -0.48 116.09
CA GLN A 507 81.45 -1.82 116.39
C GLN A 507 82.09 -2.58 117.54
N GLU A 508 81.45 -2.52 118.71
CA GLU A 508 81.37 -3.70 119.56
C GLU A 508 80.00 -3.76 120.25
N ARG A 509 79.26 -4.81 119.88
CA ARG A 509 78.09 -5.37 120.58
C ARG A 509 76.83 -4.48 120.60
N LEU A 510 75.88 -4.57 119.66
CA LEU A 510 75.40 -5.72 118.85
C LEU A 510 75.35 -7.07 119.58
N GLN A 511 75.33 -7.05 120.92
CA GLN A 511 74.90 -8.14 121.81
C GLN A 511 74.80 -7.61 123.25
N ARG A 512 74.09 -6.49 123.44
CA ARG A 512 73.41 -6.21 124.72
C ARG A 512 72.03 -5.59 124.54
N LEU A 513 71.44 -5.87 123.37
CA LEU A 513 70.01 -5.97 123.09
C LEU A 513 69.36 -7.17 123.83
N GLU A 514 69.70 -7.42 125.09
CA GLU A 514 69.04 -8.49 125.87
C GLU A 514 68.72 -8.11 127.31
N ARG A 515 69.10 -6.94 127.84
CA ARG A 515 68.73 -6.57 129.22
C ARG A 515 68.21 -5.16 129.45
N GLU A 516 68.16 -4.29 128.44
CA GLU A 516 67.49 -2.99 128.58
C GLU A 516 66.07 -2.97 127.99
N ASN A 517 65.39 -4.09 128.19
CA ASN A 517 63.94 -4.17 128.18
C ASN A 517 63.41 -4.02 129.61
N LYS A 518 63.67 -2.86 130.23
CA LYS A 518 63.00 -2.53 131.49
C LYS A 518 62.43 -1.12 131.59
N GLN A 519 62.77 -0.21 130.67
CA GLN A 519 62.26 1.16 130.81
C GLN A 519 61.72 1.82 129.54
N LEU A 520 61.46 1.09 128.45
CA LEU A 520 60.62 1.58 127.33
C LEU A 520 59.71 0.49 126.73
N ARG A 521 59.19 -0.41 127.59
CA ARG A 521 57.94 -1.16 127.38
C ARG A 521 56.81 -0.62 128.28
N LYS A 522 56.87 0.68 128.61
CA LYS A 522 55.84 1.36 129.41
C LYS A 522 55.10 2.52 128.74
N ASP A 523 55.55 3.01 127.58
CA ASP A 523 54.82 4.09 126.86
C ASP A 523 54.32 3.67 125.47
N MET A 524 53.94 2.40 125.31
CA MET A 524 52.78 1.96 124.51
C MET A 524 52.50 0.50 124.86
N GLY A 525 51.95 0.28 126.05
CA GLY A 525 51.38 -1.01 126.44
C GLY A 525 49.96 -1.16 125.92
N GLY A 526 49.75 -2.21 125.12
CA GLY A 526 48.45 -2.86 124.87
C GLY A 526 47.84 -2.53 123.50
N ARG A 527 47.44 -3.50 122.65
CA ARG A 527 47.24 -4.93 122.91
C ARG A 527 47.14 -5.70 121.60
N ASN A 528 47.78 -6.86 121.65
CA ASN A 528 47.79 -7.97 120.73
C ASN A 528 46.44 -8.73 120.72
N GLN A 529 46.25 -9.54 119.68
CA GLN A 529 45.49 -10.81 119.62
C GLN A 529 43.96 -10.83 119.43
N GLN A 530 43.54 -11.21 118.21
CA GLN A 530 42.64 -12.36 117.99
C GLN A 530 43.26 -13.65 118.60
N PRO A 531 42.56 -14.80 118.81
CA PRO A 531 41.13 -15.13 118.80
C PRO A 531 40.68 -16.01 120.02
N TYR A 532 39.40 -16.42 119.99
CA TYR A 532 38.69 -17.43 120.82
C TYR A 532 38.20 -17.05 122.22
N GLY A 533 36.88 -17.26 122.39
CA GLY A 533 36.36 -17.91 123.60
C GLY A 533 35.44 -17.06 124.47
N GLU A 534 34.14 -17.16 124.18
CA GLU A 534 33.04 -17.30 125.15
C GLU A 534 32.82 -16.18 126.20
N GLY A 535 31.66 -15.54 126.09
CA GLY A 535 31.02 -14.92 127.26
C GLY A 535 30.92 -13.40 127.25
N ARG A 536 30.31 -12.81 126.21
CA ARG A 536 29.51 -11.58 126.39
C ARG A 536 28.37 -11.52 125.37
N SER A 537 27.53 -12.53 125.49
CA SER A 537 26.32 -12.79 124.70
C SER A 537 25.29 -11.68 124.90
N THR A 538 25.24 -10.72 123.97
CA THR A 538 24.02 -10.08 123.41
C THR A 538 24.35 -8.90 122.50
N ILE A 539 25.39 -8.10 122.80
CA ILE A 539 25.62 -6.81 122.12
C ILE A 539 26.52 -6.93 120.86
N SER A 540 27.49 -7.85 120.82
CA SER A 540 28.28 -8.13 119.60
C SER A 540 27.49 -8.90 118.55
N LEU A 541 26.51 -9.70 118.96
CA LEU A 541 25.61 -10.38 118.04
C LEU A 541 24.69 -9.37 117.33
N GLU A 542 24.32 -8.26 117.97
CA GLU A 542 23.42 -7.28 117.36
C GLU A 542 24.06 -6.50 116.21
N GLU A 543 25.33 -6.12 116.33
CA GLU A 543 26.09 -5.44 115.27
C GLU A 543 26.42 -6.38 114.10
N ASP A 544 26.88 -7.60 114.35
CA ASP A 544 27.09 -8.60 113.29
C ASP A 544 25.77 -9.03 112.65
N LEU A 545 24.68 -9.16 113.41
CA LEU A 545 23.34 -9.39 112.85
C LEU A 545 22.82 -8.17 112.09
N ALA A 546 23.21 -6.94 112.43
CA ALA A 546 22.83 -5.73 111.68
C ALA A 546 23.58 -5.63 110.35
N LEU A 547 24.88 -5.94 110.33
CA LEU A 547 25.67 -6.00 109.10
C LEU A 547 25.16 -7.13 108.19
N LEU A 548 24.93 -8.32 108.74
CA LEU A 548 24.39 -9.46 108.00
C LEU A 548 22.96 -9.18 107.49
N ARG A 549 22.16 -8.39 108.22
CA ARG A 549 20.85 -7.91 107.75
C ARG A 549 20.99 -6.90 106.60
N SER A 550 21.94 -5.98 106.67
CA SER A 550 22.23 -5.02 105.58
C SER A 550 22.73 -5.74 104.34
N GLU A 551 23.69 -6.65 104.48
CA GLU A 551 24.20 -7.47 103.38
C GLU A 551 23.10 -8.37 102.79
N MET A 552 22.23 -8.94 103.63
CA MET A 552 21.08 -9.70 103.15
C MET A 552 20.05 -8.81 102.43
N GLN A 553 19.83 -7.58 102.88
CA GLN A 553 19.00 -6.60 102.18
C GLN A 553 19.62 -6.19 100.82
N ASP A 554 20.94 -6.01 100.77
CA ASP A 554 21.65 -5.71 99.52
C ASP A 554 21.64 -6.89 98.54
N VAL A 555 21.80 -8.11 99.04
CA VAL A 555 21.66 -9.34 98.24
C VAL A 555 20.23 -9.48 97.71
N VAL A 556 19.20 -9.17 98.51
CA VAL A 556 17.80 -9.16 98.07
C VAL A 556 17.55 -8.08 97.03
N ARG A 557 18.13 -6.89 97.19
CA ARG A 557 18.03 -5.79 96.22
C ARG A 557 18.69 -6.17 94.88
N ILE A 558 19.93 -6.68 94.92
CA ILE A 558 20.66 -7.16 93.74
C ILE A 558 19.90 -8.31 93.08
N LYS A 559 19.36 -9.25 93.85
CA LYS A 559 18.52 -10.34 93.32
C LYS A 559 17.28 -9.79 92.61
N GLY A 560 16.58 -8.82 93.21
CA GLY A 560 15.43 -8.17 92.59
C GLY A 560 15.77 -7.37 91.33
N GLU A 561 16.94 -6.74 91.27
CA GLU A 561 17.47 -6.08 90.06
C GLU A 561 17.79 -7.11 88.96
N ARG A 562 18.45 -8.22 89.30
CA ARG A 562 18.74 -9.32 88.38
C ARG A 562 17.49 -10.02 87.88
N GLU A 563 16.47 -10.19 88.71
CA GLU A 563 15.18 -10.74 88.31
C GLU A 563 14.46 -9.80 87.33
N LYS A 564 14.50 -8.47 87.56
CA LYS A 564 13.96 -7.48 86.61
C LYS A 564 14.72 -7.48 85.28
N GLU A 565 16.04 -7.57 85.32
CA GLU A 565 16.89 -7.69 84.12
C GLU A 565 16.59 -8.99 83.35
N ALA A 566 16.43 -10.12 84.07
CA ALA A 566 16.06 -11.40 83.47
C ALA A 566 14.66 -11.34 82.82
N ILE A 567 13.67 -10.73 83.48
CA ILE A 567 12.32 -10.54 82.91
C ILE A 567 12.36 -9.59 81.69
N ALA A 568 13.21 -8.57 81.71
CA ALA A 568 13.38 -7.69 80.55
C ALA A 568 14.07 -8.40 79.38
N ALA A 569 15.04 -9.28 79.66
CA ALA A 569 15.71 -10.10 78.65
C ALA A 569 14.76 -11.14 78.05
N THR A 570 13.90 -11.79 78.85
CA THR A 570 12.91 -12.76 78.33
C THR A 570 11.84 -12.08 77.48
N LYS A 571 11.39 -10.87 77.84
CA LYS A 571 10.48 -10.08 76.99
C LYS A 571 11.11 -9.73 75.64
N ARG A 572 12.37 -9.25 75.64
CA ARG A 572 13.09 -8.98 74.38
C ARG A 572 13.31 -10.24 73.55
N ALA A 573 13.59 -11.37 74.18
CA ALA A 573 13.69 -12.66 73.48
C ALA A 573 12.36 -13.06 72.84
N ALA A 574 11.24 -12.92 73.54
CA ALA A 574 9.90 -13.17 72.99
C ALA A 574 9.54 -12.21 71.84
N ASP A 575 9.90 -10.93 71.94
CA ASP A 575 9.68 -9.94 70.88
C ASP A 575 10.51 -10.26 69.63
N LEU A 576 11.75 -10.73 69.81
CA LEU A 576 12.62 -11.19 68.71
C LEU A 576 12.11 -12.49 68.09
N GLU A 577 11.62 -13.44 68.90
CA GLU A 577 10.99 -14.68 68.41
C GLU A 577 9.73 -14.37 67.57
N ALA A 578 8.91 -13.41 68.01
CA ALA A 578 7.75 -12.95 67.24
C ALA A 578 8.16 -12.30 65.90
N GLN A 579 9.21 -11.47 65.88
CA GLN A 579 9.73 -10.87 64.65
C GLN A 579 10.30 -11.93 63.69
N VAL A 580 10.99 -12.94 64.21
CA VAL A 580 11.50 -14.06 63.40
C VAL A 580 10.35 -14.86 62.79
N LEU A 581 9.24 -15.06 63.51
CA LEU A 581 8.07 -15.73 62.97
C LEU A 581 7.43 -14.95 61.81
N ILE A 582 7.31 -13.63 61.95
CA ILE A 582 6.77 -12.75 60.89
C ILE A 582 7.68 -12.76 59.66
N LEU A 583 8.99 -12.63 59.85
CA LEU A 583 9.96 -12.67 58.75
C LEU A 583 9.97 -14.03 58.05
N LYS A 584 9.79 -15.13 58.77
CA LYS A 584 9.64 -16.46 58.16
C LYS A 584 8.39 -16.55 57.30
N GLY A 585 7.25 -16.05 57.78
CA GLY A 585 6.01 -16.00 56.99
C GLY A 585 6.18 -15.17 55.71
N GLN A 586 6.87 -14.03 55.79
CA GLN A 586 7.18 -13.21 54.62
C GLN A 586 8.13 -13.91 53.64
N CYS A 587 9.11 -14.68 54.12
CA CYS A 587 9.97 -15.48 53.25
C CYS A 587 9.18 -16.59 52.54
N GLU A 588 8.28 -17.28 53.23
CA GLU A 588 7.43 -18.32 52.65
C GLU A 588 6.48 -17.75 51.57
N GLU A 589 5.91 -16.57 51.83
CA GLU A 589 5.05 -15.87 50.87
C GLU A 589 5.81 -15.46 49.60
N MET A 590 7.03 -14.89 49.76
CA MET A 590 7.90 -14.54 48.63
C MET A 590 8.35 -15.79 47.84
N GLU A 591 8.58 -16.92 48.50
CA GLU A 591 8.91 -18.18 47.83
C GLU A 591 7.74 -18.70 47.00
N GLU A 592 6.51 -18.58 47.51
CA GLU A 592 5.29 -18.96 46.78
C GLU A 592 5.05 -18.06 45.56
N GLU A 593 5.26 -16.74 45.69
CA GLU A 593 5.17 -15.79 44.58
C GLU A 593 6.23 -16.07 43.50
N VAL A 594 7.47 -16.37 43.90
CA VAL A 594 8.53 -16.77 42.97
C VAL A 594 8.19 -18.11 42.30
N GLY A 595 7.54 -19.03 43.01
CA GLY A 595 7.02 -20.27 42.45
C GLY A 595 6.00 -20.02 41.33
N LYS A 596 4.97 -19.21 41.61
CA LYS A 596 3.94 -18.83 40.63
C LYS A 596 4.55 -18.12 39.42
N ALA A 597 5.46 -17.16 39.62
CA ALA A 597 6.13 -16.45 38.54
C ALA A 597 6.98 -17.39 37.65
N LYS A 598 7.59 -18.43 38.22
CA LYS A 598 8.32 -19.46 37.45
C LYS A 598 7.38 -20.32 36.61
N GLU A 599 6.25 -20.74 37.17
CA GLU A 599 5.24 -21.52 36.43
C GLU A 599 4.65 -20.72 35.27
N GLU A 600 4.30 -19.45 35.51
CA GLU A 600 3.86 -18.53 34.45
C GLU A 600 4.94 -18.32 33.38
N GLY A 601 6.20 -18.20 33.79
CA GLY A 601 7.35 -18.11 32.88
C GLY A 601 7.51 -19.36 32.00
N VAL A 602 7.37 -20.56 32.57
CA VAL A 602 7.45 -21.83 31.82
C VAL A 602 6.31 -21.94 30.81
N LEU A 603 5.09 -21.56 31.19
CA LEU A 603 3.94 -21.55 30.28
C LEU A 603 4.12 -20.53 29.15
N ALA A 604 4.68 -19.35 29.45
CA ALA A 604 4.99 -18.34 28.44
C ALA A 604 6.05 -18.82 27.44
N VAL A 605 7.11 -19.50 27.92
CA VAL A 605 8.14 -20.09 27.06
C VAL A 605 7.55 -21.17 26.16
N ALA A 606 6.72 -22.08 26.70
CA ALA A 606 6.06 -23.11 25.90
C ALA A 606 5.12 -22.53 24.83
N ALA A 607 4.38 -21.46 25.16
CA ALA A 607 3.55 -20.74 24.19
C ALA A 607 4.38 -20.08 23.09
N GLN A 608 5.55 -19.53 23.45
CA GLN A 608 6.48 -18.90 22.51
C GLN A 608 7.14 -19.93 21.59
N GLU A 609 7.51 -21.12 22.09
CA GLU A 609 8.01 -22.22 21.26
C GLU A 609 6.96 -22.72 20.26
N SER A 610 5.70 -22.84 20.69
CA SER A 610 4.57 -23.18 19.82
C SER A 610 4.36 -22.12 18.72
N ALA A 611 4.48 -20.84 19.07
CA ALA A 611 4.39 -19.75 18.11
C ALA A 611 5.56 -19.78 17.11
N LEU A 612 6.79 -20.02 17.58
CA LEU A 612 7.97 -20.17 16.72
C LEU A 612 7.85 -21.37 15.77
N ALA A 613 7.26 -22.48 16.22
CA ALA A 613 6.99 -23.63 15.36
C ALA A 613 6.00 -23.29 14.24
N ARG A 614 4.93 -22.54 14.53
CA ARG A 614 3.99 -22.05 13.51
C ARG A 614 4.65 -21.11 12.51
N VAL A 615 5.48 -20.17 12.99
CA VAL A 615 6.23 -19.25 12.12
C VAL A 615 7.17 -20.03 11.20
N ARG A 616 7.89 -21.04 11.72
CA ARG A 616 8.76 -21.90 10.89
C ARG A 616 7.98 -22.67 9.82
N ALA A 617 6.79 -23.19 10.16
CA ALA A 617 5.94 -23.88 9.20
C ALA A 617 5.45 -22.94 8.07
N LEU A 618 5.01 -21.73 8.42
CA LEU A 618 4.61 -20.72 7.44
C LEU A 618 5.79 -20.29 6.55
N VAL A 619 6.98 -20.14 7.12
CA VAL A 619 8.19 -19.82 6.32
C VAL A 619 8.50 -20.93 5.31
N ALA A 620 8.39 -22.21 5.70
CA ALA A 620 8.58 -23.32 4.77
C ALA A 620 7.53 -23.32 3.64
N GLU A 621 6.25 -23.09 3.97
CA GLU A 621 5.18 -22.98 2.97
C GLU A 621 5.41 -21.81 2.00
N THR A 622 5.87 -20.65 2.49
CA THR A 622 6.21 -19.52 1.60
C THR A 622 7.36 -19.85 0.66
N GLN A 623 8.37 -20.61 1.10
CA GLN A 623 9.47 -21.05 0.24
C GLN A 623 9.01 -22.03 -0.83
N ASP A 624 8.09 -22.95 -0.49
CA ASP A 624 7.51 -23.89 -1.45
C ASP A 624 6.68 -23.15 -2.51
N LEU A 625 5.88 -22.16 -2.10
CA LEU A 625 5.12 -21.30 -3.01
C LEU A 625 6.03 -20.46 -3.92
N GLU A 626 7.12 -19.91 -3.39
CA GLU A 626 8.14 -19.21 -4.18
C GLU A 626 8.77 -20.12 -5.23
N GLY A 627 9.05 -21.38 -4.87
CA GLY A 627 9.52 -22.42 -5.80
C GLY A 627 8.52 -22.70 -6.92
N GLN A 628 7.22 -22.82 -6.61
CA GLN A 628 6.16 -23.01 -7.59
C GLN A 628 5.98 -21.79 -8.51
N ILE A 629 6.14 -20.58 -7.98
CA ILE A 629 6.11 -19.35 -8.79
C ILE A 629 7.29 -19.34 -9.77
N ALA A 630 8.48 -19.77 -9.34
CA ALA A 630 9.64 -19.85 -10.21
C ALA A 630 9.47 -20.86 -11.36
N THR A 631 8.89 -22.03 -11.08
CA THR A 631 8.59 -23.04 -12.12
C THR A 631 7.54 -22.54 -13.11
N LEU A 632 6.43 -21.95 -12.62
CA LEU A 632 5.39 -21.36 -13.46
C LEU A 632 5.91 -20.21 -14.33
N LYS A 633 6.80 -19.37 -13.80
CA LYS A 633 7.49 -18.33 -14.60
C LYS A 633 8.31 -18.95 -15.73
N GLY A 634 9.09 -20.01 -15.44
CA GLY A 634 9.86 -20.72 -16.46
C GLY A 634 8.99 -21.37 -17.54
N GLU A 635 7.84 -21.94 -17.16
CA GLU A 635 6.88 -22.50 -18.12
C GLU A 635 6.21 -21.43 -18.98
N LYS A 636 5.83 -20.30 -18.37
CA LYS A 636 5.31 -19.13 -19.09
C LYS A 636 6.31 -18.64 -20.15
N ASP A 637 7.58 -18.45 -19.79
CA ASP A 637 8.60 -17.97 -20.72
C ASP A 637 8.82 -18.97 -21.87
N ARG A 638 8.75 -20.28 -21.60
CA ARG A 638 8.79 -21.32 -22.64
C ARG A 638 7.60 -21.23 -23.58
N LEU A 639 6.38 -21.07 -23.06
CA LEU A 639 5.16 -20.93 -23.86
C LEU A 639 5.16 -19.63 -24.68
N GLU A 640 5.60 -18.52 -24.11
CA GLU A 640 5.82 -17.26 -24.83
C GLU A 640 6.87 -17.43 -25.93
N GLY A 641 7.94 -18.19 -25.67
CA GLY A 641 8.93 -18.56 -26.67
C GLY A 641 8.34 -19.38 -27.83
N TYR A 642 7.53 -20.38 -27.54
CA TYR A 642 6.87 -21.22 -28.55
C TYR A 642 5.86 -20.41 -29.39
N THR A 643 5.01 -19.62 -28.75
CA THR A 643 4.02 -18.77 -29.43
C THR A 643 4.70 -17.73 -30.33
N ARG A 644 5.77 -17.08 -29.84
CA ARG A 644 6.56 -16.13 -30.64
C ARG A 644 7.20 -16.78 -31.86
N LYS A 645 7.81 -17.95 -31.71
CA LYS A 645 8.39 -18.72 -32.83
C LYS A 645 7.33 -19.14 -33.84
N THR A 646 6.16 -19.60 -33.36
CA THR A 646 5.06 -20.03 -34.22
C THR A 646 4.48 -18.86 -35.01
N LEU A 647 4.29 -17.72 -34.36
CA LEU A 647 3.85 -16.49 -35.00
C LEU A 647 4.85 -16.01 -36.06
N GLN A 648 6.14 -16.03 -35.75
CA GLN A 648 7.21 -15.65 -36.68
C GLN A 648 7.22 -16.58 -37.91
N ALA A 649 7.10 -17.90 -37.73
CA ALA A 649 7.03 -18.85 -38.83
C ALA A 649 5.78 -18.63 -39.71
N VAL A 650 4.65 -18.28 -39.11
CA VAL A 650 3.41 -17.94 -39.84
C VAL A 650 3.59 -16.63 -40.62
N GLN A 651 4.13 -15.59 -40.00
CA GLN A 651 4.43 -14.31 -40.65
C GLN A 651 5.39 -14.49 -41.83
N GLU A 652 6.44 -15.28 -41.66
CA GLU A 652 7.42 -15.55 -42.71
C GLU A 652 6.78 -16.28 -43.90
N LYS A 653 5.90 -17.27 -43.65
CA LYS A 653 5.10 -17.92 -44.70
C LYS A 653 4.17 -16.93 -45.41
N TYR A 654 3.48 -16.05 -44.68
CA TYR A 654 2.62 -15.01 -45.27
C TYR A 654 3.40 -14.03 -46.14
N VAL A 655 4.59 -13.61 -45.70
CA VAL A 655 5.46 -12.71 -46.48
C VAL A 655 5.95 -13.41 -47.75
N GLN A 656 6.32 -14.68 -47.66
CA GLN A 656 6.73 -15.47 -48.83
C GLN A 656 5.59 -15.63 -49.85
N THR A 657 4.36 -15.94 -49.41
CA THR A 657 3.20 -16.08 -50.31
C THR A 657 2.77 -14.73 -50.91
N LEU A 658 2.80 -13.65 -50.13
CA LEU A 658 2.62 -12.29 -50.67
C LEU A 658 3.69 -11.96 -51.71
N GLY A 659 4.94 -12.34 -51.46
CA GLY A 659 6.05 -12.14 -52.39
C GLY A 659 5.89 -12.93 -53.70
N SER A 660 5.36 -14.16 -53.66
CA SER A 660 5.07 -14.94 -54.87
C SER A 660 3.88 -14.38 -55.65
N LEU A 661 2.80 -13.97 -54.95
CA LEU A 661 1.64 -13.34 -55.58
C LEU A 661 2.00 -12.02 -56.24
N LYS A 662 2.83 -11.18 -55.61
CA LYS A 662 3.34 -9.94 -56.20
C LYS A 662 4.14 -10.20 -57.48
N ARG A 663 5.02 -11.21 -57.48
CA ARG A 663 5.77 -11.61 -58.69
C ARG A 663 4.85 -12.08 -59.82
N SER A 664 3.90 -12.96 -59.51
CA SER A 664 2.93 -13.44 -60.50
C SER A 664 2.06 -12.30 -61.06
N ASN A 665 1.62 -11.37 -60.21
CA ASN A 665 0.86 -10.20 -60.64
C ASN A 665 1.71 -9.27 -61.53
N ALA A 666 3.00 -9.09 -61.21
CA ALA A 666 3.92 -8.34 -62.07
C ALA A 666 4.11 -9.03 -63.45
N GLU A 667 4.23 -10.36 -63.48
CA GLU A 667 4.30 -11.12 -64.73
C GLU A 667 3.02 -10.99 -65.57
N TYR A 668 1.83 -11.09 -64.95
CA TYR A 668 0.56 -10.91 -65.67
C TYR A 668 0.40 -9.49 -66.19
N LYS A 669 0.77 -8.46 -65.40
CA LYS A 669 0.80 -7.08 -65.87
C LYS A 669 1.73 -6.90 -67.07
N GLY A 670 2.92 -7.49 -67.04
CA GLY A 670 3.85 -7.48 -68.17
C GLY A 670 3.27 -8.15 -69.42
N LYS A 671 2.57 -9.28 -69.26
CA LYS A 671 1.86 -9.96 -70.36
C LYS A 671 0.72 -9.11 -70.93
N CYS A 672 -0.08 -8.46 -70.07
CA CYS A 672 -1.14 -7.54 -70.52
C CYS A 672 -0.55 -6.38 -71.32
N GLN A 673 0.52 -5.76 -70.83
CA GLN A 673 1.20 -4.66 -71.54
C GLN A 673 1.76 -5.12 -72.90
N ALA A 674 2.33 -6.32 -72.97
CA ALA A 674 2.82 -6.88 -74.23
C ALA A 674 1.69 -7.15 -75.24
N LEU A 675 0.55 -7.68 -74.77
CA LEU A 675 -0.63 -7.89 -75.62
C LEU A 675 -1.25 -6.57 -76.09
N GLU A 676 -1.32 -5.57 -75.21
CA GLU A 676 -1.77 -4.22 -75.56
C GLU A 676 -0.87 -3.58 -76.62
N ALA A 677 0.45 -3.69 -76.46
CA ALA A 677 1.42 -3.20 -77.44
C ALA A 677 1.22 -3.88 -78.81
N ARG A 678 1.09 -5.21 -78.83
CA ARG A 678 0.84 -5.98 -80.06
C ARG A 678 -0.47 -5.59 -80.73
N LEU A 679 -1.54 -5.38 -79.96
CA LEU A 679 -2.83 -4.95 -80.48
C LEU A 679 -2.77 -3.53 -81.08
N GLN A 680 -1.94 -2.65 -80.52
CA GLN A 680 -1.68 -1.33 -81.13
C GLN A 680 -0.89 -1.45 -82.43
N GLU A 681 0.13 -2.31 -82.48
CA GLU A 681 0.87 -2.60 -83.72
C GLU A 681 -0.06 -3.15 -84.81
N ASP A 682 -0.91 -4.12 -84.48
CA ASP A 682 -1.90 -4.70 -85.40
C ASP A 682 -2.91 -3.64 -85.89
N ARG A 683 -3.38 -2.73 -85.01
CA ARG A 683 -4.24 -1.61 -85.42
C ARG A 683 -3.55 -0.64 -86.37
N VAL A 684 -2.27 -0.37 -86.15
CA VAL A 684 -1.48 0.48 -87.05
C VAL A 684 -1.27 -0.21 -88.39
N ALA A 685 -0.99 -1.52 -88.38
CA ALA A 685 -0.89 -2.34 -89.58
C ALA A 685 -2.22 -2.36 -90.37
N GLN A 686 -3.35 -2.62 -89.70
CA GLN A 686 -4.67 -2.60 -90.33
C GLN A 686 -4.99 -1.23 -90.97
N LYS A 687 -4.73 -0.12 -90.26
CA LYS A 687 -4.91 1.22 -90.85
C LYS A 687 -4.01 1.47 -92.06
N ARG A 688 -2.82 0.88 -92.09
CA ARG A 688 -1.92 0.96 -93.25
C ARG A 688 -2.47 0.14 -94.42
N GLU A 689 -2.95 -1.07 -94.16
CA GLU A 689 -3.60 -1.93 -95.16
C GLU A 689 -4.87 -1.29 -95.73
N GLU A 690 -5.74 -0.74 -94.88
CA GLU A 690 -6.94 0.00 -95.29
C GLU A 690 -6.60 1.17 -96.23
N LYS A 691 -5.53 1.93 -95.94
CA LYS A 691 -5.05 3.00 -96.81
C LYS A 691 -4.53 2.48 -98.15
N LEU A 692 -3.80 1.36 -98.14
CA LEU A 692 -3.29 0.72 -99.36
C LEU A 692 -4.44 0.18 -100.21
N LEU A 693 -5.43 -0.48 -99.60
CA LEU A 693 -6.65 -0.95 -100.26
C LEU A 693 -7.44 0.22 -100.84
N MET A 694 -7.65 1.29 -100.06
CA MET A 694 -8.35 2.50 -100.56
C MET A 694 -7.61 3.12 -101.75
N SER A 695 -6.28 3.18 -101.70
CA SER A 695 -5.46 3.65 -102.81
C SER A 695 -5.55 2.74 -104.04
N ALA A 696 -5.56 1.41 -103.84
CA ALA A 696 -5.68 0.44 -104.93
C ALA A 696 -7.07 0.48 -105.57
N VAL A 697 -8.14 0.56 -104.76
CA VAL A 697 -9.53 0.69 -105.23
C VAL A 697 -9.73 2.01 -105.98
N TYR A 698 -9.18 3.11 -105.46
CA TYR A 698 -9.22 4.39 -106.16
C TYR A 698 -8.48 4.33 -107.50
N GLY A 699 -7.27 3.73 -107.52
CA GLY A 699 -6.51 3.51 -108.75
C GLY A 699 -7.28 2.69 -109.78
N LEU A 700 -7.86 1.55 -109.36
CA LEU A 700 -8.67 0.70 -110.22
C LEU A 700 -9.93 1.44 -110.72
N GLY A 701 -10.59 2.21 -109.86
CA GLY A 701 -11.73 3.04 -110.22
C GLY A 701 -11.38 4.10 -111.27
N MET A 702 -10.20 4.73 -111.14
CA MET A 702 -9.69 5.65 -112.16
C MET A 702 -9.39 4.92 -113.47
N GLU A 703 -8.76 3.74 -113.44
CA GLU A 703 -8.50 2.93 -114.63
C GLU A 703 -9.80 2.49 -115.32
N MET A 704 -10.87 2.16 -114.59
CA MET A 704 -12.18 1.85 -115.18
C MET A 704 -12.90 3.07 -115.75
N LEU A 705 -12.73 4.25 -115.13
CA LEU A 705 -13.27 5.51 -115.67
C LEU A 705 -12.47 6.01 -116.87
N GLN A 706 -11.22 5.58 -117.04
CA GLN A 706 -10.34 6.06 -118.11
C GLN A 706 -10.81 5.69 -119.52
N PRO A 707 -11.38 4.51 -119.82
CA PRO A 707 -12.08 4.23 -121.07
C PRO A 707 -13.31 5.10 -121.32
N GLU A 708 -14.10 5.39 -120.28
CA GLU A 708 -15.28 6.28 -120.37
C GLU A 708 -14.84 7.73 -120.62
N PHE A 709 -13.83 8.19 -119.90
CA PHE A 709 -13.22 9.51 -120.10
C PHE A 709 -12.51 9.60 -121.44
N ASN A 710 -11.87 8.53 -121.92
CA ASN A 710 -11.28 8.46 -123.25
C ASN A 710 -12.34 8.36 -124.35
N ARG A 711 -13.53 7.78 -124.10
CA ARG A 711 -14.68 7.84 -125.01
C ARG A 711 -15.25 9.25 -125.10
N VAL A 712 -15.41 9.94 -123.96
CA VAL A 712 -15.83 11.35 -123.91
C VAL A 712 -14.76 12.27 -124.51
N ALA A 713 -13.48 11.99 -124.26
CA ALA A 713 -12.36 12.73 -124.83
C ALA A 713 -12.18 12.44 -126.31
N LEU A 714 -12.41 11.21 -126.82
CA LEU A 714 -12.46 10.94 -128.27
C LEU A 714 -13.66 11.64 -128.93
N ALA A 715 -14.80 11.74 -128.24
CA ALA A 715 -15.92 12.57 -128.69
C ALA A 715 -15.57 14.07 -128.69
N GLY A 716 -14.69 14.51 -127.78
CA GLY A 716 -14.10 15.85 -127.74
C GLY A 716 -12.96 16.09 -128.75
N LYS A 717 -12.21 15.06 -129.16
CA LYS A 717 -10.99 15.17 -129.98
C LYS A 717 -11.23 15.33 -131.49
N ILE A 718 -12.49 15.32 -131.93
CA ILE A 718 -12.91 15.83 -133.26
C ILE A 718 -13.06 17.37 -133.24
N ARG A 719 -12.97 18.02 -132.07
CA ARG A 719 -13.08 19.48 -131.94
C ARG A 719 -11.89 20.05 -131.14
N GLY A 720 -10.88 20.53 -131.85
CA GLY A 720 -9.94 21.52 -131.29
C GLY A 720 -8.52 21.01 -131.04
N SER A 721 -7.71 21.11 -132.10
CA SER A 721 -6.27 21.36 -132.06
C SER A 721 -5.95 22.66 -131.32
N GLY A 722 -4.85 22.71 -130.55
CA GLY A 722 -4.27 24.00 -130.15
C GLY A 722 -3.29 23.97 -128.99
N THR A 723 -2.01 24.03 -129.36
CA THR A 723 -0.92 24.76 -128.70
C THR A 723 -0.31 24.27 -127.38
N GLU A 724 0.92 23.80 -127.55
CA GLU A 724 2.04 23.73 -126.63
C GLU A 724 2.42 25.10 -126.02
N SER A 725 3.00 25.08 -124.81
CA SER A 725 4.41 25.46 -124.54
C SER A 725 4.63 26.19 -123.19
N ASN A 726 5.62 25.66 -122.44
CA ASN A 726 6.64 26.30 -121.59
C ASN A 726 6.20 27.36 -120.54
N GLY A 727 6.53 27.25 -119.26
CA GLY A 727 7.83 26.98 -118.63
C GLY A 727 7.95 27.75 -117.27
N PRO A 728 9.08 27.72 -116.54
CA PRO A 728 9.14 27.26 -115.13
C PRO A 728 9.77 28.23 -114.10
N CYS A 729 9.74 27.85 -112.80
CA CYS A 729 10.71 28.10 -111.68
C CYS A 729 9.96 27.92 -110.34
N GLY A 730 10.41 27.25 -109.27
CA GLY A 730 11.76 26.97 -108.77
C GLY A 730 11.96 27.69 -107.44
N ALA A 731 11.85 26.99 -106.30
CA ALA A 731 12.47 27.38 -105.01
C ALA A 731 12.43 26.23 -103.98
N GLN A 732 13.61 25.85 -103.51
CA GLN A 732 13.90 24.98 -102.37
C GLN A 732 13.98 25.79 -101.06
N ASN A 733 13.80 25.11 -99.91
CA ASN A 733 14.55 25.26 -98.64
C ASN A 733 13.98 24.21 -97.66
N GLU A 734 14.65 23.08 -97.38
CA GLU A 734 15.76 22.84 -96.42
C GLU A 734 15.47 23.09 -94.93
N LEU A 735 15.43 21.98 -94.18
CA LEU A 735 16.07 21.65 -92.89
C LEU A 735 15.97 22.61 -91.67
N LYS A 736 15.54 22.08 -90.49
CA LYS A 736 16.37 21.47 -89.42
C LYS A 736 15.74 21.56 -87.99
N THR A 737 15.95 20.49 -87.19
CA THR A 737 16.17 20.45 -85.70
C THR A 737 15.01 20.79 -84.74
N MET A 738 14.84 20.28 -83.49
CA MET A 738 15.62 19.48 -82.52
C MET A 738 14.73 19.08 -81.31
N GLY A 739 15.09 18.01 -80.57
CA GLY A 739 14.80 17.76 -79.14
C GLY A 739 13.41 17.19 -78.78
N GLY A 740 13.22 16.03 -78.14
CA GLY A 740 14.05 15.33 -77.16
C GLY A 740 13.78 15.83 -75.74
N ASN A 741 12.86 15.19 -74.99
CA ASN A 741 12.88 15.30 -73.53
C ASN A 741 12.47 14.00 -72.83
N LYS A 742 13.40 13.47 -72.03
CA LYS A 742 13.27 12.37 -71.08
C LYS A 742 13.18 12.98 -69.67
N GLY A 743 12.32 12.43 -68.82
CA GLY A 743 12.44 12.45 -67.35
C GLY A 743 11.71 11.21 -66.82
N GLY A 744 12.29 10.31 -66.03
CA GLY A 744 13.17 10.52 -64.86
C GLY A 744 12.28 10.61 -63.61
N GLU A 745 11.76 9.49 -63.10
CA GLU A 745 12.26 8.71 -61.95
C GLU A 745 12.10 9.41 -60.56
N ARG A 746 11.54 8.65 -59.59
CA ARG A 746 11.52 8.79 -58.11
C ARG A 746 10.45 9.67 -57.43
N ARG A 747 9.40 9.02 -56.91
CA ARG A 747 9.25 8.71 -55.47
C ARG A 747 8.29 7.54 -55.27
#